data_AF-A0A9Y6M4M8-F1
#
_entry.id   AF-A0A9Y6M4M8-F1
#
_cell.length_a   1.000
_cell.length_b   1.000
_cell.length_c   1.000
_cell.angle_alpha   90.00
_cell.angle_beta   90.00
_cell.angle_gamma   90.00
#
_symmetry.space_group_name_H-M   'P 1'
#
loop_
_entity.id
_entity.type
_entity.pdbx_description
1 polymer ?
#
loop_
_entity_poly.entity_id
_entity_poly.type
_entity_poly.pdbx_seq_one_letter_code
_entity_poly.pdbx_strand_id
1 'polypeptide(L)'
;TKEENLLEDLDIKQYYGEKLSLGRILEIDEKTITDQPAKNSGDESKDSNSDFDDLFESPNTDDMLNPLDIITALFLGSDSFVQQEMALKMSMCQFSVPLLIPCRDTNQCTFMLWAMRDIVKKYRPQSLSESKGFIEERIVLSELPMISFVRLGECSLSKSEILNKVLSNSQQYHDTFVHRNMECGDSPRRISNGLTEITWYLPCGNTNIDIFSQPVAVANLRGDIESFDTQYSFLCQTSAAVFVFFDHLDSECSLLTNPHHKAQIFLVGNYESKSFNKDALKKVATKMGLTKNNIIIKTKDKNDADLVKDLRKTITDVVKNSKMKMTIEQMADIAHELGILVDEDSPECQTAKTNAEAITAEIQDILKYKENQLPCQGELWKELTCLEKEEFRLQHIESRNIEDYRSELQMQKKQLRKNQNSYNMSTAITCFIIAISSPGTERFYFLKWMRMNLDNLSCVKLSELREKYKEKCKNSENKEEIKEIDRQISNSSLGTEHFFREMGQIYEASLSLPQTDPSRQQLQHLPKLCAELLLDGFPLELVDGDASNIPLRWVSDVLSQLSDLVSPNRKILVVTVLGVQGTGKSTLLNTMFGVQFAVSSGRCTRGAFMLLIKINEDMKKVLNCDFMVIIDTEGLKSPELAQLDNSYEHDNELATLVVGLSDVTIVNVAMENSTEMKDILQIVVHAFLRMKEVGKKPKCVFVHQNVSDVSAHEKNLRDRKLLLEQLNEMTQAAAKMEKKEENKSFTDVMEYSPDTGNWYIPGLWNGNPPMAPVNAGYSEAVYELKKHIIQLLGNCESSAKDILDFKEWMTSLWTAVKHENFIFSFRNSLVADAYMRLCTEFNKWEWEFKKVMYTWATNAETKISNF
;
A
#
# COMPACT_ATOMS: atom_id res chain seq x y z
N THR A 1 35.32 14.41 -1.29
CA THR A 1 34.96 15.04 0.01
C THR A 1 34.66 13.95 1.04
N LYS A 2 34.52 14.25 2.35
CA LYS A 2 34.11 13.21 3.34
C LYS A 2 32.76 12.56 3.02
N GLU A 3 31.90 13.30 2.33
CA GLU A 3 30.62 12.83 1.80
C GLU A 3 30.81 11.84 0.65
N GLU A 4 31.61 12.18 -0.37
CA GLU A 4 31.96 11.23 -1.45
C GLU A 4 32.62 9.95 -0.93
N ASN A 5 33.49 10.05 0.08
CA ASN A 5 34.13 8.87 0.68
C ASN A 5 33.11 8.00 1.44
N LEU A 6 32.16 8.60 2.18
CA LEU A 6 31.09 7.86 2.84
C LEU A 6 30.15 7.19 1.83
N LEU A 7 29.85 7.86 0.72
CA LEU A 7 29.04 7.28 -0.35
C LEU A 7 29.79 6.15 -1.07
N GLU A 8 31.13 6.19 -1.11
CA GLU A 8 31.98 5.08 -1.57
C GLU A 8 31.91 3.90 -0.60
N ASP A 9 32.04 4.16 0.71
CA ASP A 9 31.91 3.16 1.78
C ASP A 9 30.53 2.46 1.74
N LEU A 10 29.49 3.18 1.31
CA LEU A 10 28.11 2.69 1.20
C LEU A 10 27.74 2.09 -0.17
N ASP A 11 28.68 2.00 -1.13
CA ASP A 11 28.44 1.55 -2.52
C ASP A 11 27.34 2.36 -3.26
N ILE A 12 27.13 3.62 -2.85
CA ILE A 12 26.12 4.53 -3.41
C ILE A 12 26.71 5.80 -4.03
N LYS A 13 28.04 5.89 -4.16
CA LYS A 13 28.75 7.05 -4.76
C LYS A 13 28.23 7.42 -6.14
N GLN A 14 27.91 6.43 -6.96
CA GLN A 14 27.32 6.65 -8.30
C GLN A 14 26.01 7.44 -8.25
N TYR A 15 25.24 7.31 -7.16
CA TYR A 15 23.93 7.94 -7.02
C TYR A 15 23.97 9.39 -6.55
N TYR A 16 25.16 9.91 -6.24
CA TYR A 16 25.32 11.34 -5.99
C TYR A 16 25.08 12.17 -7.25
N GLY A 17 25.50 11.65 -8.41
CA GLY A 17 25.27 12.25 -9.72
C GLY A 17 23.97 11.80 -10.38
N GLU A 18 23.70 10.48 -10.38
CA GLU A 18 22.45 9.90 -10.89
C GLU A 18 21.58 9.45 -9.73
N LYS A 19 20.69 10.31 -9.23
CA LYS A 19 19.84 10.02 -8.06
C LYS A 19 19.21 8.63 -8.13
N LEU A 20 19.22 7.91 -6.99
CA LEU A 20 18.55 6.62 -6.86
C LEU A 20 17.04 6.81 -7.08
N SER A 21 16.50 6.11 -8.08
CA SER A 21 15.11 6.20 -8.49
C SER A 21 14.29 5.01 -8.04
N LEU A 22 12.97 5.20 -7.92
CA LEU A 22 12.06 4.15 -7.50
C LEU A 22 12.10 2.96 -8.46
N GLY A 23 12.16 3.21 -9.76
CA GLY A 23 12.28 2.16 -10.78
C GLY A 23 13.50 1.26 -10.56
N ARG A 24 14.64 1.83 -10.17
CA ARG A 24 15.88 1.07 -9.91
C ARG A 24 15.85 0.28 -8.61
N ILE A 25 15.15 0.78 -7.58
CA ILE A 25 14.96 0.05 -6.31
C ILE A 25 14.01 -1.15 -6.48
N LEU A 26 13.00 -1.01 -7.33
CA LEU A 26 12.01 -2.06 -7.57
C LEU A 26 12.53 -3.17 -8.50
N GLU A 27 13.60 -2.93 -9.25
CA GLU A 27 14.21 -3.93 -10.13
C GLU A 27 14.61 -5.18 -9.33
N ILE A 28 14.31 -6.37 -9.88
CA ILE A 28 14.73 -7.64 -9.28
C ILE A 28 16.13 -7.98 -9.77
N ASP A 29 17.09 -7.99 -8.84
CA ASP A 29 18.51 -8.29 -9.07
C ASP A 29 19.00 -9.47 -8.23
N GLU A 30 20.27 -9.86 -8.38
CA GLU A 30 20.84 -10.98 -7.62
C GLU A 30 20.84 -10.70 -6.11
N LYS A 31 21.16 -9.45 -5.72
CA LYS A 31 21.15 -8.99 -4.33
C LYS A 31 19.76 -9.16 -3.69
N THR A 32 18.68 -9.07 -4.47
CA THR A 32 17.30 -9.29 -4.00
C THR A 32 17.11 -10.66 -3.34
N ILE A 33 17.89 -11.69 -3.74
CA ILE A 33 17.77 -13.06 -3.23
C ILE A 33 18.94 -13.45 -2.33
N THR A 34 20.10 -12.81 -2.52
CA THR A 34 21.33 -13.10 -1.79
C THR A 34 21.62 -12.13 -0.66
N ASP A 35 20.74 -11.16 -0.39
CA ASP A 35 20.97 -10.14 0.64
C ASP A 35 21.30 -10.81 1.97
N GLN A 36 22.54 -10.62 2.41
CA GLN A 36 22.98 -10.95 3.75
C GLN A 36 23.13 -9.63 4.48
N PRO A 37 22.69 -9.53 5.75
CA PRO A 37 22.95 -8.34 6.54
C PRO A 37 24.44 -8.03 6.47
N ALA A 38 24.78 -6.75 6.22
CA ALA A 38 26.17 -6.31 6.15
C ALA A 38 26.88 -6.80 7.41
N LYS A 39 27.84 -7.71 7.23
CA LYS A 39 28.65 -8.19 8.35
C LYS A 39 29.45 -7.00 8.84
N ASN A 40 29.16 -6.53 10.05
CA ASN A 40 30.05 -5.60 10.73
C ASN A 40 31.41 -6.29 10.82
N SER A 41 32.46 -5.62 10.32
CA SER A 41 33.84 -6.12 10.30
C SER A 41 34.42 -6.44 11.69
N GLY A 42 33.64 -6.26 12.76
CA GLY A 42 33.96 -6.64 14.14
C GLY A 42 33.62 -8.09 14.51
N ASP A 43 32.88 -8.85 13.68
CA ASP A 43 32.45 -10.22 13.99
C ASP A 43 33.45 -11.31 13.52
N GLU A 44 34.64 -10.94 13.06
CA GLU A 44 35.73 -11.92 12.98
C GLU A 44 36.17 -12.28 14.39
N SER A 45 35.88 -13.52 14.81
CA SER A 45 36.36 -14.10 16.06
C SER A 45 37.88 -14.01 16.11
N LYS A 46 38.41 -12.96 16.76
CA LYS A 46 39.83 -12.88 17.09
C LYS A 46 40.17 -14.10 17.93
N ASP A 47 41.17 -14.86 17.48
CA ASP A 47 41.68 -16.04 18.14
C ASP A 47 41.85 -15.80 19.64
N SER A 48 41.46 -16.79 20.44
CA SER A 48 41.54 -16.76 21.90
C SER A 48 42.99 -16.79 22.41
N ASN A 49 43.73 -15.71 22.20
CA ASN A 49 45.02 -15.47 22.83
C ASN A 49 44.83 -14.62 24.09
N SER A 50 45.50 -15.07 25.14
CA SER A 50 45.41 -14.60 26.52
C SER A 50 46.14 -13.27 26.75
N ASP A 51 45.81 -12.24 25.98
CA ASP A 51 46.26 -10.87 26.25
C ASP A 51 45.10 -10.02 26.77
N PHE A 52 45.18 -9.60 28.02
CA PHE A 52 44.12 -8.82 28.67
C PHE A 52 44.19 -7.34 28.30
N ASP A 53 45.28 -6.89 27.65
CA ASP A 53 45.42 -5.52 27.18
C ASP A 53 44.48 -5.24 25.98
N ASP A 54 44.16 -6.25 25.16
CA ASP A 54 43.17 -6.19 24.08
C ASP A 54 41.74 -5.90 24.58
N LEU A 55 41.44 -6.12 25.87
CA LEU A 55 40.14 -5.77 26.48
C LEU A 55 39.96 -4.25 26.67
N PHE A 56 41.07 -3.50 26.71
CA PHE A 56 41.08 -2.06 26.92
C PHE A 56 41.36 -1.29 25.64
N GLU A 57 41.76 -1.97 24.55
CA GLU A 57 41.78 -1.40 23.21
C GLU A 57 40.35 -1.32 22.65
N SER A 58 39.87 -0.10 22.40
CA SER A 58 38.63 0.07 21.66
C SER A 58 38.80 -0.49 20.24
N PRO A 59 37.90 -1.34 19.73
CA PRO A 59 37.92 -1.70 18.31
C PRO A 59 37.97 -0.42 17.47
N ASN A 60 38.67 -0.44 16.34
CA ASN A 60 38.77 0.72 15.44
C ASN A 60 37.35 1.17 15.01
N THR A 61 36.79 2.16 15.71
CA THR A 61 35.45 2.70 15.44
C THR A 61 35.43 3.59 14.20
N ASP A 62 36.59 3.90 13.62
CA ASP A 62 36.71 4.68 12.39
C ASP A 62 36.09 3.97 11.17
N ASP A 63 35.98 2.63 11.19
CA ASP A 63 35.37 1.84 10.11
C ASP A 63 33.83 1.70 10.23
N MET A 64 33.23 2.06 11.38
CA MET A 64 31.78 1.92 11.58
C MET A 64 31.03 3.19 11.22
N LEU A 65 29.96 3.03 10.43
CA LEU A 65 29.13 4.14 9.96
C LEU A 65 28.02 4.45 10.95
N ASN A 66 27.86 5.72 11.32
CA ASN A 66 26.74 6.14 12.17
C ASN A 66 25.42 5.96 11.40
N PRO A 67 24.36 5.34 11.98
CA PRO A 67 23.08 5.15 11.30
C PRO A 67 22.46 6.45 10.75
N LEU A 68 22.69 7.59 11.42
CA LEU A 68 22.19 8.88 10.97
C LEU A 68 22.90 9.39 9.71
N ASP A 69 24.19 9.05 9.55
CA ASP A 69 24.91 9.36 8.33
C ASP A 69 24.40 8.50 7.16
N ILE A 70 24.05 7.24 7.41
CA ILE A 70 23.42 6.37 6.40
C ILE A 70 22.09 6.96 5.96
N ILE A 71 21.21 7.32 6.91
CA ILE A 71 19.92 7.96 6.60
C ILE A 71 20.14 9.25 5.81
N THR A 72 21.06 10.11 6.25
CA THR A 72 21.34 11.39 5.57
C THR A 72 21.85 11.15 4.15
N ALA A 73 22.79 10.22 3.97
CA ALA A 73 23.35 9.85 2.67
C ALA A 73 22.30 9.27 1.72
N LEU A 74 21.42 8.39 2.22
CA LEU A 74 20.34 7.81 1.42
C LEU A 74 19.36 8.88 0.93
N PHE A 75 18.94 9.79 1.80
CA PHE A 75 18.07 10.89 1.38
C PHE A 75 18.76 11.83 0.38
N LEU A 76 20.01 12.19 0.63
CA LEU A 76 20.79 13.02 -0.31
C LEU A 76 21.07 12.30 -1.64
N GLY A 77 21.20 10.98 -1.66
CA GLY A 77 21.45 10.17 -2.85
C GLY A 77 20.20 9.73 -3.62
N SER A 78 19.00 10.04 -3.12
CA SER A 78 17.73 9.55 -3.67
C SER A 78 16.94 10.66 -4.37
N ASP A 79 16.10 10.27 -5.34
CA ASP A 79 15.10 11.16 -5.92
C ASP A 79 13.94 11.46 -4.94
N SER A 80 13.11 12.43 -5.28
CA SER A 80 12.01 12.87 -4.42
C SER A 80 10.94 11.80 -4.16
N PHE A 81 10.78 10.80 -5.04
CA PHE A 81 9.80 9.73 -4.85
C PHE A 81 10.33 8.65 -3.91
N VAL A 82 11.60 8.29 -4.04
CA VAL A 82 12.29 7.39 -3.10
C VAL A 82 12.39 8.02 -1.72
N GLN A 83 12.72 9.31 -1.61
CA GLN A 83 12.70 10.04 -0.34
C GLN A 83 11.33 9.96 0.35
N GLN A 84 10.25 10.09 -0.41
CA GLN A 84 8.89 9.98 0.11
C GLN A 84 8.55 8.57 0.59
N GLU A 85 8.93 7.54 -0.16
CA GLU A 85 8.75 6.15 0.27
C GLU A 85 9.58 5.81 1.51
N MET A 86 10.84 6.24 1.56
CA MET A 86 11.70 6.06 2.74
C MET A 86 11.07 6.71 3.98
N ALA A 87 10.62 7.97 3.87
CA ALA A 87 9.95 8.68 4.96
C ALA A 87 8.67 7.95 5.43
N LEU A 88 7.86 7.43 4.49
CA LEU A 88 6.69 6.62 4.81
C LEU A 88 7.05 5.34 5.58
N LYS A 89 8.01 4.55 5.09
CA LYS A 89 8.43 3.30 5.74
C LYS A 89 9.08 3.55 7.10
N MET A 90 9.93 4.57 7.22
CA MET A 90 10.50 5.00 8.50
C MET A 90 9.39 5.34 9.51
N SER A 91 8.38 6.09 9.07
CA SER A 91 7.23 6.45 9.91
C SER A 91 6.37 5.25 10.31
N MET A 92 6.24 4.22 9.46
CA MET A 92 5.57 2.96 9.80
C MET A 92 6.36 2.16 10.85
N CYS A 93 7.70 2.18 10.77
CA CYS A 93 8.58 1.54 11.73
C CYS A 93 8.79 2.34 13.03
N GLN A 94 8.10 3.48 13.21
CA GLN A 94 8.23 4.41 14.34
C GLN A 94 9.64 5.01 14.50
N PHE A 95 10.42 5.04 13.41
CA PHE A 95 11.64 5.82 13.32
C PHE A 95 11.32 7.30 13.09
N SER A 96 12.20 8.17 13.57
CA SER A 96 12.10 9.59 13.29
C SER A 96 12.45 9.89 11.83
N VAL A 97 11.64 10.71 11.18
CA VAL A 97 11.78 11.10 9.77
C VAL A 97 12.60 12.40 9.66
N PRO A 98 13.44 12.60 8.63
CA PRO A 98 14.12 13.88 8.43
C PRO A 98 13.12 15.03 8.20
N LEU A 99 13.23 16.08 9.01
CA LEU A 99 12.52 17.36 8.85
C LEU A 99 13.38 18.38 8.12
N LEU A 100 14.64 18.53 8.57
CA LEU A 100 15.65 19.37 7.93
C LEU A 100 16.89 18.52 7.66
N ILE A 101 17.28 18.39 6.40
CA ILE A 101 18.50 17.67 5.99
C ILE A 101 19.62 18.69 5.76
N PRO A 102 20.80 18.52 6.40
CA PRO A 102 21.93 19.40 6.17
C PRO A 102 22.59 19.10 4.83
N CYS A 103 22.98 20.15 4.09
CA CYS A 103 23.85 20.06 2.92
C CYS A 103 25.24 20.58 3.31
N ARG A 104 26.26 19.71 3.26
CA ARG A 104 27.59 20.05 3.77
C ARG A 104 28.33 21.03 2.86
N ASP A 105 28.01 21.04 1.57
CA ASP A 105 28.73 21.86 0.58
C ASP A 105 28.32 23.34 0.59
N THR A 106 27.16 23.69 1.16
CA THR A 106 26.62 25.07 1.09
C THR A 106 26.25 25.70 2.43
N ASN A 107 26.43 25.00 3.58
CA ASN A 107 25.84 25.38 4.88
C ASN A 107 24.32 25.60 4.82
N GLN A 108 23.66 25.20 3.73
CA GLN A 108 22.20 25.25 3.59
C GLN A 108 21.60 23.94 4.10
N CYS A 109 20.33 23.99 4.44
CA CYS A 109 19.54 22.79 4.70
C CYS A 109 18.30 22.78 3.83
N THR A 110 17.74 21.59 3.64
CA THR A 110 16.50 21.36 2.91
C THR A 110 15.42 20.89 3.87
N PHE A 111 14.28 21.57 3.83
CA PHE A 111 13.05 21.20 4.49
C PHE A 111 12.31 20.15 3.66
N MET A 112 12.08 18.99 4.27
CA MET A 112 11.61 17.78 3.59
C MET A 112 10.08 17.68 3.60
N LEU A 113 9.39 18.66 3.02
CA LEU A 113 7.93 18.71 2.97
C LEU A 113 7.37 17.60 2.07
N TRP A 114 7.83 17.52 0.82
CA TRP A 114 7.38 16.55 -0.16
C TRP A 114 7.58 15.11 0.32
N ALA A 115 8.74 14.83 0.94
CA ALA A 115 9.03 13.51 1.49
C ALA A 115 7.99 13.05 2.54
N MET A 116 7.43 13.98 3.32
CA MET A 116 6.44 13.65 4.36
C MET A 116 4.98 13.64 3.87
N ARG A 117 4.69 14.10 2.65
CA ARG A 117 3.32 14.24 2.12
C ARG A 117 2.52 12.94 2.15
N ASP A 118 3.18 11.79 2.00
CA ASP A 118 2.50 10.49 1.95
C ASP A 118 2.23 9.83 3.31
N ILE A 119 2.70 10.43 4.40
CA ILE A 119 2.51 9.91 5.74
C ILE A 119 1.07 10.16 6.20
N VAL A 120 0.24 9.11 6.13
CA VAL A 120 -1.12 9.10 6.69
C VAL A 120 -1.09 8.47 8.08
N LYS A 121 -1.71 9.12 9.07
CA LYS A 121 -1.77 8.63 10.44
C LYS A 121 -3.22 8.51 10.92
N LYS A 122 -3.47 7.43 11.66
CA LYS A 122 -4.74 7.17 12.35
C LYS A 122 -4.54 7.32 13.84
N TYR A 123 -5.42 8.04 14.51
CA TYR A 123 -5.34 8.18 15.95
C TYR A 123 -6.68 8.54 16.56
N ARG A 124 -6.79 8.41 17.89
CA ARG A 124 -7.98 8.72 18.66
C ARG A 124 -7.61 9.65 19.82
N PRO A 125 -7.85 10.96 19.67
CA PRO A 125 -7.75 11.89 20.80
C PRO A 125 -8.72 11.54 21.91
N GLN A 126 -8.43 11.98 23.13
CA GLN A 126 -9.29 11.73 24.30
C GLN A 126 -10.74 12.22 24.10
N SER A 127 -10.95 13.29 23.33
CA SER A 127 -12.29 13.82 23.00
C SER A 127 -13.17 12.84 22.22
N LEU A 128 -12.57 11.91 21.46
CA LEU A 128 -13.27 10.89 20.67
C LEU A 128 -13.28 9.52 21.35
N SER A 129 -12.80 9.43 22.58
CA SER A 129 -12.70 8.18 23.33
C SER A 129 -14.07 7.55 23.61
N GLU A 130 -15.05 8.37 24.00
CA GLU A 130 -16.41 7.89 24.33
C GLU A 130 -17.19 7.43 23.10
N SER A 131 -17.08 8.16 21.98
CA SER A 131 -17.73 7.82 20.71
C SER A 131 -17.03 6.68 19.96
N LYS A 132 -15.86 6.22 20.45
CA LYS A 132 -14.94 5.31 19.77
C LYS A 132 -14.58 5.79 18.34
N GLY A 133 -14.67 7.10 18.09
CA GLY A 133 -14.29 7.73 16.83
C GLY A 133 -12.78 7.69 16.59
N PHE A 134 -12.33 8.07 15.40
CA PHE A 134 -10.92 8.21 15.08
C PHE A 134 -10.74 9.32 14.04
N ILE A 135 -9.52 9.84 13.96
CA ILE A 135 -9.07 10.77 12.92
C ILE A 135 -8.09 10.01 12.02
N GLU A 136 -8.25 10.16 10.71
CA GLU A 136 -7.35 9.64 9.68
C GLU A 136 -7.06 10.81 8.72
N GLU A 137 -5.82 11.28 8.74
CA GLU A 137 -5.39 12.40 7.89
C GLU A 137 -3.89 12.31 7.57
N ARG A 138 -3.46 13.06 6.55
CA ARG A 138 -2.05 13.23 6.23
C ARG A 138 -1.41 14.11 7.28
N ILE A 139 -0.31 13.65 7.86
CA ILE A 139 0.31 14.29 9.02
C ILE A 139 0.80 15.72 8.72
N VAL A 140 1.10 16.01 7.46
CA VAL A 140 1.52 17.34 7.01
C VAL A 140 0.40 18.38 7.05
N LEU A 141 -0.87 17.94 7.00
CA LEU A 141 -2.07 18.78 7.10
C LEU A 141 -2.59 18.88 8.54
N SER A 142 -2.10 18.05 9.46
CA SER A 142 -2.51 18.04 10.86
C SER A 142 -1.99 19.26 11.61
N GLU A 143 -2.90 20.01 12.25
CA GLU A 143 -2.54 21.12 13.15
C GLU A 143 -2.08 20.60 14.52
N LEU A 144 -0.79 20.24 14.61
CA LEU A 144 -0.21 19.68 15.83
C LEU A 144 0.69 20.70 16.57
N PRO A 145 0.72 20.67 17.92
CA PRO A 145 1.75 21.37 18.66
C PRO A 145 3.08 20.62 18.50
N MET A 146 4.10 21.32 17.99
CA MET A 146 5.46 20.77 17.90
C MET A 146 6.29 21.11 19.13
N ILE A 147 6.99 20.12 19.68
CA ILE A 147 7.93 20.27 20.79
C ILE A 147 9.33 19.92 20.29
N SER A 148 10.26 20.86 20.37
CA SER A 148 11.62 20.65 19.90
C SER A 148 12.59 20.40 21.03
N PHE A 149 13.59 19.57 20.76
CA PHE A 149 14.65 19.26 21.68
C PHE A 149 16.00 19.54 21.03
N VAL A 150 16.79 20.38 21.69
CA VAL A 150 18.07 20.85 21.19
C VAL A 150 19.15 20.72 22.26
N ARG A 151 20.42 20.79 21.87
CA ARG A 151 21.56 20.69 22.77
C ARG A 151 22.42 21.93 22.62
N LEU A 152 22.85 22.49 23.75
CA LEU A 152 23.82 23.58 23.83
C LEU A 152 25.11 23.05 24.46
N GLY A 153 26.20 23.07 23.69
CA GLY A 153 27.49 22.54 24.09
C GLY A 153 27.49 21.02 24.28
N GLU A 154 28.46 20.53 25.07
CA GLU A 154 28.53 19.13 25.46
C GLU A 154 27.65 18.84 26.68
N CYS A 155 26.90 17.74 26.63
CA CYS A 155 25.99 17.33 27.68
C CYS A 155 26.27 15.89 28.12
N SER A 156 26.32 15.69 29.42
CA SER A 156 26.41 14.37 30.06
C SER A 156 25.14 13.54 29.83
N LEU A 157 23.97 14.19 29.81
CA LEU A 157 22.70 13.55 29.49
C LEU A 157 22.56 13.31 27.98
N SER A 158 22.28 12.06 27.62
CA SER A 158 21.92 11.71 26.25
C SER A 158 20.51 12.21 25.95
N LYS A 159 20.43 13.33 25.22
CA LYS A 159 19.16 13.95 24.82
C LYS A 159 18.24 12.91 24.15
N SER A 160 18.70 12.27 23.08
CA SER A 160 17.87 11.34 22.29
C SER A 160 17.43 10.11 23.08
N GLU A 161 18.26 9.59 23.98
CA GLU A 161 17.87 8.49 24.87
C GLU A 161 16.74 8.90 25.83
N ILE A 162 16.83 10.09 26.42
CA ILE A 162 15.76 10.64 27.27
C ILE A 162 14.48 10.87 26.45
N LEU A 163 14.58 11.33 25.20
CA LEU A 163 13.42 11.48 24.32
C LEU A 163 12.72 10.15 24.06
N ASN A 164 13.46 9.07 23.75
CA ASN A 164 12.86 7.73 23.58
C ASN A 164 12.11 7.31 24.85
N LYS A 165 12.70 7.51 26.03
CA LYS A 165 12.03 7.25 27.32
C LYS A 165 10.79 8.14 27.53
N VAL A 166 10.80 9.39 27.06
CA VAL A 166 9.63 10.28 27.12
C VAL A 166 8.49 9.78 26.24
N LEU A 167 8.79 9.26 25.04
CA LEU A 167 7.81 8.85 24.03
C LEU A 167 7.31 7.41 24.17
N SER A 168 7.99 6.56 24.93
CA SER A 168 7.63 5.14 25.06
C SER A 168 7.31 4.73 26.50
N ASN A 169 6.37 3.80 26.67
CA ASN A 169 6.14 3.15 27.96
C ASN A 169 7.19 2.05 28.19
N SER A 170 7.47 1.72 29.46
CA SER A 170 8.47 0.69 29.80
C SER A 170 8.16 -0.70 29.22
N GLN A 171 6.88 -1.00 28.99
CA GLN A 171 6.44 -2.27 28.38
C GLN A 171 6.49 -2.28 26.84
N GLN A 172 6.62 -1.10 26.22
CA GLN A 172 6.62 -0.91 24.76
C GLN A 172 7.75 0.07 24.40
N TYR A 173 8.93 -0.14 24.98
CA TYR A 173 10.08 0.70 24.70
C TYR A 173 10.49 0.53 23.23
N HIS A 174 10.69 1.66 22.55
CA HIS A 174 11.11 1.67 21.17
C HIS A 174 12.07 2.83 20.92
N ASP A 175 13.17 2.56 20.24
CA ASP A 175 14.19 3.54 19.93
C ASP A 175 13.84 4.34 18.67
N THR A 176 12.95 5.33 18.83
CA THR A 176 12.57 6.23 17.74
C THR A 176 13.73 7.10 17.25
N PHE A 177 14.56 7.61 18.17
CA PHE A 177 15.74 8.41 17.86
C PHE A 177 17.01 7.62 18.15
N VAL A 178 17.95 7.61 17.20
CA VAL A 178 19.28 7.00 17.39
C VAL A 178 19.99 7.63 18.58
N HIS A 179 20.57 6.84 19.48
CA HIS A 179 21.35 7.32 20.62
C HIS A 179 22.64 6.50 20.82
N ARG A 180 23.57 7.05 21.60
CA ARG A 180 24.93 6.50 21.80
C ARG A 180 25.03 5.10 22.42
N ASN A 181 23.94 4.54 22.95
CA ASN A 181 23.97 3.16 23.50
C ASN A 181 23.35 2.15 22.52
N MET A 182 22.96 2.58 21.32
CA MET A 182 22.56 1.70 20.23
C MET A 182 23.80 1.25 19.46
N GLU A 183 23.69 0.15 18.73
CA GLU A 183 24.72 -0.31 17.81
C GLU A 183 25.08 0.78 16.79
N CYS A 184 26.39 1.06 16.65
CA CYS A 184 26.95 2.15 15.85
C CYS A 184 26.45 3.57 16.19
N GLY A 185 25.73 3.74 17.30
CA GLY A 185 25.12 5.02 17.70
C GLY A 185 26.12 6.02 18.28
N ASP A 186 27.24 5.53 18.82
CA ASP A 186 28.37 6.28 19.34
C ASP A 186 29.45 6.59 18.27
N SER A 187 29.38 5.94 17.11
CA SER A 187 30.26 6.21 15.97
C SER A 187 30.19 7.69 15.58
N PRO A 188 31.33 8.32 15.22
CA PRO A 188 31.38 9.76 14.97
C PRO A 188 30.57 10.15 13.73
N ARG A 189 29.65 11.10 13.89
CA ARG A 189 28.85 11.64 12.77
C ARG A 189 29.72 12.41 11.78
N ARG A 190 29.65 12.04 10.50
CA ARG A 190 30.41 12.63 9.38
C ARG A 190 29.60 13.69 8.62
N ILE A 191 28.32 13.45 8.35
CA ILE A 191 27.46 14.33 7.53
C ILE A 191 26.12 14.71 8.19
N SER A 192 25.68 13.97 9.21
CA SER A 192 24.37 14.14 9.85
C SER A 192 24.32 15.21 10.97
N ASN A 193 25.40 15.94 11.24
CA ASN A 193 25.33 17.09 12.14
C ASN A 193 24.52 18.22 11.46
N GLY A 194 23.54 18.78 12.17
CA GLY A 194 22.56 19.73 11.63
C GLY A 194 21.25 19.07 11.17
N LEU A 195 21.19 17.73 11.12
CA LEU A 195 19.96 16.98 10.85
C LEU A 195 18.91 17.28 11.94
N THR A 196 17.73 17.70 11.52
CA THR A 196 16.57 17.78 12.41
C THR A 196 15.63 16.65 12.06
N GLU A 197 15.38 15.76 13.01
CA GLU A 197 14.44 14.67 12.86
C GLU A 197 13.08 15.04 13.48
N ILE A 198 11.98 14.49 12.98
CA ILE A 198 10.63 14.63 13.52
C ILE A 198 9.96 13.28 13.71
N THR A 199 9.16 13.16 14.77
CA THR A 199 8.26 12.03 15.00
C THR A 199 6.95 12.52 15.61
N TRP A 200 5.95 11.65 15.71
CA TRP A 200 4.63 12.01 16.23
C TRP A 200 4.21 11.02 17.31
N TYR A 201 3.81 11.53 18.45
CA TYR A 201 3.07 10.76 19.43
C TYR A 201 1.58 10.88 19.13
N LEU A 202 0.91 9.73 18.99
CA LEU A 202 -0.48 9.64 18.59
C LEU A 202 -1.27 8.79 19.61
N PRO A 203 -2.30 9.35 20.27
CA PRO A 203 -3.07 8.61 21.27
C PRO A 203 -4.00 7.55 20.63
N CYS A 204 -4.23 6.45 21.34
CA CYS A 204 -5.18 5.39 20.98
C CYS A 204 -6.58 5.57 21.63
N GLY A 205 -6.70 6.55 22.53
CA GLY A 205 -7.91 6.84 23.30
C GLY A 205 -8.08 5.90 24.49
N ASN A 206 -6.98 5.39 25.05
CA ASN A 206 -7.01 4.60 26.27
C ASN A 206 -6.10 5.25 27.31
N THR A 207 -6.70 5.85 28.34
CA THR A 207 -5.97 6.59 29.38
C THR A 207 -4.98 5.74 30.19
N ASN A 208 -5.09 4.41 30.14
CA ASN A 208 -4.16 3.52 30.83
C ASN A 208 -2.88 3.24 30.01
N ILE A 209 -2.94 3.47 28.69
CA ILE A 209 -1.84 3.22 27.76
C ILE A 209 -1.25 4.56 27.28
N ASP A 210 -2.10 5.55 27.03
CA ASP A 210 -1.70 6.82 26.45
C ASP A 210 -0.83 7.66 27.40
N ILE A 211 0.35 8.05 26.92
CA ILE A 211 1.26 8.99 27.59
C ILE A 211 0.71 10.42 27.52
N PHE A 212 0.30 10.85 26.31
CA PHE A 212 -0.31 12.14 26.07
C PHE A 212 -1.75 11.96 25.59
N SER A 213 -2.67 12.79 26.07
CA SER A 213 -4.09 12.69 25.69
C SER A 213 -4.44 13.37 24.36
N GLN A 214 -3.49 14.10 23.79
CA GLN A 214 -3.57 14.82 22.53
C GLN A 214 -2.37 14.42 21.66
N PRO A 215 -2.50 14.43 20.32
CA PRO A 215 -1.36 14.20 19.43
C PRO A 215 -0.30 15.30 19.57
N VAL A 216 0.97 14.94 19.47
CA VAL A 216 2.12 15.85 19.64
C VAL A 216 3.18 15.53 18.60
N ALA A 217 3.68 16.55 17.91
CA ALA A 217 4.86 16.43 17.07
C ALA A 217 6.13 16.69 17.89
N VAL A 218 7.18 15.89 17.69
CA VAL A 218 8.43 16.01 18.45
C VAL A 218 9.60 16.11 17.49
N ALA A 219 10.35 17.21 17.57
CA ALA A 219 11.52 17.46 16.74
C ALA A 219 12.83 17.36 17.55
N ASN A 220 13.87 16.81 16.94
CA ASN A 220 15.16 16.56 17.55
C ASN A 220 16.30 17.05 16.64
N LEU A 221 16.99 18.13 17.03
CA LEU A 221 18.13 18.68 16.27
C LEU A 221 19.45 17.98 16.66
N ARG A 222 20.15 17.38 15.71
CA ARG A 222 21.46 16.74 15.89
C ARG A 222 22.57 17.78 15.80
N GLY A 223 23.49 17.75 16.77
CA GLY A 223 24.61 18.69 16.85
C GLY A 223 24.45 19.69 17.98
N ASP A 224 25.22 20.76 17.91
CA ASP A 224 25.21 21.88 18.86
C ASP A 224 24.51 23.09 18.21
N ILE A 225 23.58 23.73 18.92
CA ILE A 225 22.85 24.89 18.40
C ILE A 225 23.77 26.07 18.10
N GLU A 226 24.95 26.17 18.72
CA GLU A 226 25.93 27.21 18.38
C GLU A 226 26.46 27.10 16.94
N SER A 227 26.41 25.90 16.35
CA SER A 227 26.85 25.64 14.98
C SER A 227 25.72 25.67 13.96
N PHE A 228 24.44 25.70 14.38
CA PHE A 228 23.27 25.50 13.53
C PHE A 228 22.17 26.53 13.81
N ASP A 229 22.51 27.82 13.70
CA ASP A 229 21.61 28.94 14.02
C ASP A 229 20.35 28.97 13.16
N THR A 230 20.44 28.65 11.86
CA THR A 230 19.29 28.61 10.95
C THR A 230 18.27 27.55 11.36
N GLN A 231 18.73 26.31 11.63
CA GLN A 231 17.87 25.22 12.10
C GLN A 231 17.28 25.52 13.48
N TYR A 232 18.08 26.09 14.38
CA TYR A 232 17.59 26.49 15.70
C TYR A 232 16.53 27.59 15.62
N SER A 233 16.77 28.63 14.80
CA SER A 233 15.81 29.71 14.54
C SER A 233 14.51 29.20 13.95
N PHE A 234 14.57 28.25 13.01
CA PHE A 234 13.40 27.57 12.46
C PHE A 234 12.58 26.92 13.57
N LEU A 235 13.21 26.08 14.40
CA LEU A 235 12.53 25.40 15.52
C LEU A 235 11.91 26.37 16.53
N CYS A 236 12.57 27.49 16.83
CA CYS A 236 12.03 28.51 17.73
C CYS A 236 10.83 29.27 17.17
N GLN A 237 10.64 29.28 15.85
CA GLN A 237 9.49 29.91 15.20
C GLN A 237 8.33 28.96 14.95
N THR A 238 8.60 27.67 14.73
CA THR A 238 7.59 26.66 14.40
C THR A 238 7.05 25.90 15.62
N SER A 239 7.81 25.83 16.71
CA SER A 239 7.44 25.01 17.88
C SER A 239 6.62 25.75 18.93
N ALA A 240 5.78 24.99 19.63
CA ALA A 240 5.10 25.46 20.84
C ALA A 240 6.10 25.65 22.00
N ALA A 241 7.09 24.75 22.10
CA ALA A 241 8.16 24.84 23.08
C ALA A 241 9.47 24.23 22.57
N VAL A 242 10.58 24.75 23.07
CA VAL A 242 11.94 24.25 22.80
C VAL A 242 12.61 23.91 24.13
N PHE A 243 13.01 22.64 24.28
CA PHE A 243 13.75 22.13 25.43
C PHE A 243 15.24 22.09 25.10
N VAL A 244 16.01 22.94 25.76
CA VAL A 244 17.46 23.08 25.58
C VAL A 244 18.18 22.25 26.64
N PHE A 245 18.87 21.20 26.20
CA PHE A 245 19.74 20.39 27.05
C PHE A 245 21.09 21.07 27.18
N PHE A 246 21.56 21.24 28.41
CA PHE A 246 22.84 21.88 28.70
C PHE A 246 23.50 21.26 29.93
N ASP A 247 24.84 21.24 29.94
CA ASP A 247 25.60 21.08 31.18
C ASP A 247 26.29 22.40 31.57
N HIS A 248 26.80 23.14 30.58
CA HIS A 248 27.42 24.45 30.78
C HIS A 248 26.56 25.55 30.13
N LEU A 249 26.49 26.71 30.78
CA LEU A 249 25.85 27.91 30.22
C LEU A 249 26.80 29.08 30.34
N ASP A 250 27.10 29.73 29.22
CA ASP A 250 27.80 31.00 29.23
C ASP A 250 26.87 32.13 29.65
N SER A 251 27.39 33.06 30.46
CA SER A 251 26.58 34.16 31.01
C SER A 251 26.07 35.15 29.96
N GLU A 252 26.63 35.15 28.75
CA GLU A 252 26.22 36.05 27.66
C GLU A 252 25.21 35.43 26.67
N CYS A 253 25.10 34.10 26.64
CA CYS A 253 24.40 33.26 25.64
C CYS A 253 23.30 34.02 24.84
N SER A 254 23.72 34.65 23.74
CA SER A 254 22.88 35.53 22.92
C SER A 254 21.83 34.76 22.13
N LEU A 255 22.17 33.52 21.72
CA LEU A 255 21.33 32.60 20.96
C LEU A 255 19.99 32.32 21.66
N LEU A 256 19.99 32.22 22.98
CA LEU A 256 18.77 31.95 23.74
C LEU A 256 17.83 33.17 23.78
N THR A 257 18.37 34.39 23.68
CA THR A 257 17.65 35.65 23.94
C THR A 257 17.05 36.36 22.73
N ASN A 258 16.84 35.67 21.60
CA ASN A 258 16.34 36.30 20.38
C ASN A 258 14.86 36.74 20.51
N PRO A 259 14.52 38.02 20.26
CA PRO A 259 13.16 38.54 20.39
C PRO A 259 12.16 37.98 19.37
N HIS A 260 12.65 37.31 18.30
CA HIS A 260 11.80 36.70 17.27
C HIS A 260 11.34 35.27 17.61
N HIS A 261 11.71 34.74 18.78
CA HIS A 261 11.25 33.42 19.22
C HIS A 261 9.76 33.41 19.58
N LYS A 262 8.99 32.57 18.88
CA LYS A 262 7.56 32.33 19.17
C LYS A 262 7.37 31.23 20.23
N ALA A 263 8.31 30.29 20.30
CA ALA A 263 8.26 29.14 21.19
C ALA A 263 8.58 29.47 22.65
N GLN A 264 7.99 28.72 23.59
CA GLN A 264 8.38 28.75 25.00
C GLN A 264 9.70 27.99 25.22
N ILE A 265 10.69 28.64 25.82
CA ILE A 265 11.98 28.01 26.09
C ILE A 265 11.97 27.30 27.46
N PHE A 266 12.44 26.05 27.48
CA PHE A 266 12.65 25.25 28.66
C PHE A 266 14.13 24.82 28.75
N LEU A 267 14.71 24.89 29.95
CA LEU A 267 16.09 24.53 30.20
C LEU A 267 16.14 23.18 30.93
N VAL A 268 16.84 22.20 30.36
CA VAL A 268 17.02 20.86 30.91
C VAL A 268 18.49 20.65 31.24
N GLY A 269 18.82 20.54 32.53
CA GLY A 269 20.21 20.48 32.97
C GLY A 269 20.52 19.32 33.90
N ASN A 270 21.78 18.90 33.94
CA ASN A 270 22.27 17.90 34.89
C ASN A 270 23.11 18.54 36.00
N TYR A 271 22.60 18.56 37.23
CA TYR A 271 23.33 19.11 38.37
C TYR A 271 24.57 18.29 38.74
N GLU A 272 24.62 17.01 38.36
CA GLU A 272 25.76 16.14 38.64
C GLU A 272 26.94 16.37 37.69
N SER A 273 26.74 17.11 36.60
CA SER A 273 27.81 17.40 35.66
C SER A 273 28.87 18.29 36.29
N LYS A 274 30.14 17.96 36.05
CA LYS A 274 31.29 18.73 36.57
C LYS A 274 31.33 20.16 36.03
N SER A 275 30.71 20.41 34.87
CA SER A 275 30.67 21.72 34.20
C SER A 275 29.44 22.58 34.58
N PHE A 276 28.55 22.08 35.45
CA PHE A 276 27.31 22.77 35.80
C PHE A 276 27.53 23.99 36.69
N ASN A 277 27.12 25.17 36.19
CA ASN A 277 27.22 26.43 36.91
C ASN A 277 25.85 27.00 37.30
N LYS A 278 25.54 26.93 38.60
CA LYS A 278 24.28 27.41 39.17
C LYS A 278 24.07 28.92 39.03
N ASP A 279 25.14 29.70 39.14
CA ASP A 279 25.03 31.17 39.09
C ASP A 279 24.88 31.66 37.65
N ALA A 280 25.50 30.99 36.69
CA ALA A 280 25.25 31.23 35.27
C ALA A 280 23.79 30.94 34.89
N LEU A 281 23.23 29.79 35.33
CA LEU A 281 21.82 29.45 35.12
C LEU A 281 20.88 30.51 35.69
N LYS A 282 21.12 30.99 36.91
CA LYS A 282 20.30 32.07 37.52
C LYS A 282 20.36 33.37 36.70
N LYS A 283 21.55 33.74 36.20
CA LYS A 283 21.71 34.95 35.37
C LYS A 283 20.94 34.81 34.06
N VAL A 284 21.10 33.69 33.35
CA VAL A 284 20.39 33.40 32.10
C VAL A 284 18.87 33.36 32.32
N ALA A 285 18.40 32.62 33.33
CA ALA A 285 16.98 32.55 33.66
C ALA A 285 16.37 33.93 33.97
N THR A 286 17.11 34.79 34.69
CA THR A 286 16.67 36.16 34.98
C THR A 286 16.63 37.03 33.72
N LYS A 287 17.66 36.94 32.87
CA LYS A 287 17.75 37.68 31.59
C LYS A 287 16.61 37.31 30.64
N MET A 288 16.19 36.05 30.65
CA MET A 288 15.14 35.50 29.80
C MET A 288 13.73 35.59 30.41
N GLY A 289 13.58 36.06 31.65
CA GLY A 289 12.30 36.09 32.35
C GLY A 289 11.69 34.70 32.61
N LEU A 290 12.51 33.66 32.70
CA LEU A 290 12.07 32.28 32.90
C LEU A 290 11.58 32.05 34.34
N THR A 291 10.48 31.32 34.48
CA THR A 291 9.97 30.90 35.79
C THR A 291 10.62 29.57 36.22
N LYS A 292 10.42 29.18 37.48
CA LYS A 292 10.87 27.85 37.95
C LYS A 292 10.27 26.70 37.14
N ASN A 293 9.09 26.87 36.56
CA ASN A 293 8.44 25.83 35.76
C ASN A 293 9.13 25.63 34.39
N ASN A 294 9.92 26.61 33.94
CA ASN A 294 10.68 26.52 32.70
C ASN A 294 12.01 25.77 32.87
N ILE A 295 12.40 25.40 34.09
CA ILE A 295 13.71 24.84 34.40
C ILE A 295 13.54 23.45 35.02
N ILE A 296 14.11 22.44 34.37
CA ILE A 296 14.05 21.03 34.78
C ILE A 296 15.48 20.56 35.02
N ILE A 297 15.81 20.23 36.27
CA ILE A 297 17.17 19.82 36.65
C ILE A 297 17.15 18.40 37.20
N LYS A 298 18.02 17.54 36.66
CA LYS A 298 18.34 16.24 37.25
C LYS A 298 19.29 16.45 38.44
N THR A 299 18.85 16.04 39.62
CA THR A 299 19.61 16.09 40.88
C THR A 299 20.01 14.68 41.32
N LYS A 300 20.91 14.55 42.30
CA LYS A 300 21.34 13.24 42.84
C LYS A 300 20.20 12.32 43.27
N ASP A 301 19.14 12.90 43.82
CA ASP A 301 17.98 12.14 44.30
C ASP A 301 16.95 11.83 43.19
N LYS A 302 17.18 12.27 41.95
CA LYS A 302 16.29 12.05 40.80
C LYS A 302 16.97 11.17 39.76
N ASN A 303 16.39 10.01 39.52
CA ASN A 303 16.85 9.15 38.42
C ASN A 303 16.26 9.61 37.07
N ASP A 304 16.60 8.90 36.00
CA ASP A 304 16.09 9.21 34.66
C ASP A 304 14.56 9.09 34.57
N ALA A 305 13.94 8.17 35.32
CA ALA A 305 12.49 8.00 35.31
C ALA A 305 11.78 9.21 35.95
N ASP A 306 12.34 9.78 37.02
CA ASP A 306 11.84 11.02 37.64
C ASP A 306 11.96 12.20 36.68
N LEU A 307 13.09 12.32 35.98
CA LEU A 307 13.30 13.35 34.95
C LEU A 307 12.28 13.21 33.80
N VAL A 308 12.08 11.99 33.30
CA VAL A 308 11.11 11.69 32.24
C VAL A 308 9.68 12.02 32.68
N LYS A 309 9.34 11.74 33.94
CA LYS A 309 8.03 12.08 34.51
C LYS A 309 7.82 13.59 34.57
N ASP A 310 8.82 14.35 34.99
CA ASP A 310 8.78 15.82 35.01
C ASP A 310 8.63 16.38 33.58
N LEU A 311 9.40 15.84 32.62
CA LEU A 311 9.31 16.21 31.20
C LEU A 311 7.92 15.92 30.63
N ARG A 312 7.37 14.71 30.84
CA ARG A 312 6.01 14.35 30.39
C ARG A 312 4.96 15.28 30.95
N LYS A 313 5.07 15.66 32.23
CA LYS A 313 4.14 16.61 32.86
C LYS A 313 4.23 17.98 32.20
N THR A 314 5.43 18.54 32.07
CA THR A 314 5.63 19.85 31.44
C THR A 314 5.17 19.86 29.99
N ILE A 315 5.48 18.83 29.21
CA ILE A 315 5.01 18.68 27.82
C ILE A 315 3.48 18.63 27.78
N THR A 316 2.85 17.85 28.66
CA THR A 316 1.39 17.76 28.76
C THR A 316 0.77 19.13 29.04
N ASP A 317 1.37 19.90 29.95
CA ASP A 317 0.90 21.24 30.30
C ASP A 317 1.07 22.22 29.14
N VAL A 318 2.20 22.17 28.42
CA VAL A 318 2.42 22.98 27.21
C VAL A 318 1.41 22.63 26.12
N VAL A 319 1.25 21.34 25.81
CA VAL A 319 0.36 20.85 24.74
C VAL A 319 -1.10 21.22 25.02
N LYS A 320 -1.55 21.19 26.27
CA LYS A 320 -2.92 21.58 26.65
C LYS A 320 -3.16 23.08 26.56
N ASN A 321 -2.16 23.90 26.90
CA ASN A 321 -2.32 25.35 27.02
C ASN A 321 -1.84 26.14 25.79
N SER A 322 -1.06 25.52 24.92
CA SER A 322 -0.48 26.17 23.75
C SER A 322 -1.54 26.51 22.72
N LYS A 323 -1.55 27.79 22.31
CA LYS A 323 -2.24 28.24 21.10
C LYS A 323 -1.39 28.04 19.84
N MET A 324 -0.10 27.80 20.00
CA MET A 324 0.83 27.54 18.91
C MET A 324 0.65 26.10 18.43
N LYS A 325 -0.08 25.96 17.33
CA LYS A 325 -0.24 24.75 16.52
C LYS A 325 -0.10 25.18 15.06
N MET A 326 0.59 24.38 14.27
CA MET A 326 0.92 24.72 12.89
C MET A 326 0.99 23.42 12.09
N THR A 327 0.54 23.45 10.84
CA THR A 327 0.73 22.33 9.92
C THR A 327 2.17 22.30 9.41
N ILE A 328 2.67 21.14 9.00
CA ILE A 328 4.03 21.06 8.43
C ILE A 328 4.09 21.85 7.11
N GLU A 329 2.98 21.89 6.36
CA GLU A 329 2.86 22.73 5.17
C GLU A 329 3.07 24.22 5.47
N GLN A 330 2.47 24.76 6.54
CA GLN A 330 2.67 26.15 6.96
C GLN A 330 4.11 26.45 7.42
N MET A 331 4.87 25.43 7.83
CA MET A 331 6.27 25.61 8.19
C MET A 331 7.15 25.93 6.96
N ALA A 332 6.70 25.64 5.73
CA ALA A 332 7.40 26.01 4.51
C ALA A 332 7.53 27.54 4.36
N ASP A 333 6.51 28.30 4.76
CA ASP A 333 6.57 29.77 4.75
C ASP A 333 7.70 30.29 5.65
N ILE A 334 7.85 29.70 6.84
CA ILE A 334 8.93 30.02 7.77
C ILE A 334 10.29 29.55 7.23
N ALA A 335 10.33 28.40 6.54
CA ALA A 335 11.53 27.92 5.86
C ALA A 335 12.00 28.94 4.81
N HIS A 336 11.08 29.47 3.99
CA HIS A 336 11.38 30.50 2.98
C HIS A 336 11.86 31.81 3.62
N GLU A 337 11.22 32.27 4.69
CA GLU A 337 11.64 33.46 5.44
C GLU A 337 13.08 33.34 5.97
N LEU A 338 13.51 32.11 6.31
CA LEU A 338 14.84 31.79 6.82
C LEU A 338 15.84 31.38 5.72
N GLY A 339 15.44 31.37 4.45
CA GLY A 339 16.28 30.97 3.32
C GLY A 339 16.62 29.47 3.28
N ILE A 340 15.79 28.64 3.94
CA ILE A 340 15.87 27.17 3.88
C ILE A 340 15.18 26.71 2.59
N LEU A 341 15.84 25.79 1.86
CA LEU A 341 15.28 25.22 0.63
C LEU A 341 14.12 24.29 0.97
N VAL A 342 13.05 24.26 0.18
CA VAL A 342 11.95 23.29 0.33
C VAL A 342 11.97 22.32 -0.84
N ASP A 343 11.94 21.02 -0.56
CA ASP A 343 11.98 19.97 -1.58
C ASP A 343 10.77 20.00 -2.55
N GLU A 344 9.61 20.49 -2.08
CA GLU A 344 8.39 20.66 -2.87
C GLU A 344 8.47 21.81 -3.89
N ASP A 345 9.41 22.76 -3.77
CA ASP A 345 9.49 23.97 -4.62
C ASP A 345 9.98 23.72 -6.05
N SER A 346 10.30 22.47 -6.42
CA SER A 346 10.70 22.14 -7.79
C SER A 346 9.62 22.58 -8.79
N PRO A 347 9.99 23.21 -9.93
CA PRO A 347 9.04 23.68 -10.93
C PRO A 347 8.10 22.59 -11.45
N GLU A 348 8.61 21.36 -11.60
CA GLU A 348 7.86 20.18 -12.03
C GLU A 348 6.80 19.81 -10.99
N CYS A 349 7.14 19.83 -9.69
CA CYS A 349 6.20 19.53 -8.62
C CYS A 349 5.11 20.62 -8.50
N GLN A 350 5.47 21.90 -8.60
CA GLN A 350 4.52 23.02 -8.49
C GLN A 350 3.55 23.08 -9.68
N THR A 351 4.04 22.80 -10.89
CA THR A 351 3.21 22.72 -12.10
C THR A 351 2.24 21.55 -11.99
N ALA A 352 2.75 20.38 -11.60
CA ALA A 352 1.93 19.19 -11.36
C ALA A 352 0.87 19.41 -10.25
N LYS A 353 1.23 20.09 -9.16
CA LYS A 353 0.32 20.46 -8.07
C LYS A 353 -0.82 21.34 -8.59
N THR A 354 -0.49 22.40 -9.34
CA THR A 354 -1.48 23.29 -9.94
C THR A 354 -2.43 22.54 -10.87
N ASN A 355 -1.91 21.65 -11.71
CA ASN A 355 -2.71 20.85 -12.64
C ASN A 355 -3.64 19.87 -11.90
N ALA A 356 -3.16 19.22 -10.83
CA ALA A 356 -3.96 18.34 -10.01
C ALA A 356 -5.05 19.11 -9.25
N GLU A 357 -4.71 20.25 -8.66
CA GLU A 357 -5.64 21.14 -7.96
C GLU A 357 -6.75 21.65 -8.88
N ALA A 358 -6.42 22.01 -10.14
CA ALA A 358 -7.40 22.45 -11.12
C ALA A 358 -8.51 21.40 -11.37
N ILE A 359 -8.16 20.11 -11.34
CA ILE A 359 -9.14 19.02 -11.48
C ILE A 359 -9.87 18.79 -10.15
N THR A 360 -9.13 18.72 -9.04
CA THR A 360 -9.72 18.30 -7.75
C THR A 360 -10.55 19.38 -7.07
N ALA A 361 -10.31 20.66 -7.34
CA ALA A 361 -11.09 21.78 -6.81
C ALA A 361 -12.54 21.81 -7.33
N GLU A 362 -12.81 21.20 -8.48
CA GLU A 362 -14.17 21.09 -9.05
C GLU A 362 -15.00 19.97 -8.39
N ILE A 363 -14.38 19.12 -7.57
CA ILE A 363 -15.02 17.95 -6.96
C ILE A 363 -15.72 18.34 -5.66
N GLN A 364 -16.98 18.77 -5.77
CA GLN A 364 -17.84 19.03 -4.59
C GLN A 364 -18.62 17.78 -4.15
N ASP A 365 -19.14 17.04 -5.12
CA ASP A 365 -19.93 15.83 -4.92
C ASP A 365 -19.39 14.76 -5.87
N ILE A 366 -18.81 13.70 -5.30
CA ILE A 366 -18.12 12.65 -6.06
C ILE A 366 -19.07 11.96 -7.04
N LEU A 367 -20.32 11.72 -6.66
CA LEU A 367 -21.30 11.04 -7.51
C LEU A 367 -21.64 11.89 -8.73
N LYS A 368 -22.03 13.15 -8.49
CA LYS A 368 -22.36 14.09 -9.56
C LYS A 368 -21.14 14.39 -10.43
N TYR A 369 -19.95 14.45 -9.84
CA TYR A 369 -18.72 14.65 -10.58
C TYR A 369 -18.48 13.50 -11.55
N LYS A 370 -18.61 12.23 -11.11
CA LYS A 370 -18.50 11.06 -12.00
C LYS A 370 -19.52 11.13 -13.14
N GLU A 371 -20.79 11.40 -12.84
CA GLU A 371 -21.85 11.48 -13.85
C GLU A 371 -21.59 12.57 -14.91
N ASN A 372 -21.03 13.71 -14.50
CA ASN A 372 -20.82 14.86 -15.39
C ASN A 372 -19.48 14.82 -16.12
N GLN A 373 -18.40 14.45 -15.43
CA GLN A 373 -17.03 14.54 -15.94
C GLN A 373 -16.49 13.20 -16.44
N LEU A 374 -17.07 12.09 -15.99
CA LEU A 374 -16.65 10.72 -16.31
C LEU A 374 -17.83 9.83 -16.79
N PRO A 375 -18.64 10.28 -17.78
CA PRO A 375 -19.87 9.60 -18.16
C PRO A 375 -19.68 8.26 -18.89
N CYS A 376 -18.58 8.05 -19.62
CA CYS A 376 -18.41 6.89 -20.50
C CYS A 376 -18.22 5.58 -19.71
N GLN A 377 -17.64 5.62 -18.51
CA GLN A 377 -17.47 4.45 -17.64
C GLN A 377 -18.68 4.14 -16.76
N GLY A 378 -19.73 4.96 -16.80
CA GLY A 378 -20.92 4.84 -15.95
C GLY A 378 -21.88 3.75 -16.41
N GLU A 379 -23.18 4.04 -16.33
CA GLU A 379 -24.25 3.07 -16.65
C GLU A 379 -24.15 2.49 -18.08
N LEU A 380 -23.68 3.28 -19.06
CA LEU A 380 -23.49 2.80 -20.43
C LEU A 380 -22.51 1.63 -20.53
N TRP A 381 -21.42 1.67 -19.74
CA TRP A 381 -20.42 0.61 -19.72
C TRP A 381 -20.93 -0.64 -18.99
N LYS A 382 -21.68 -0.47 -17.90
CA LYS A 382 -22.35 -1.57 -17.19
C LYS A 382 -23.37 -2.27 -18.08
N GLU A 383 -24.22 -1.51 -18.76
CA GLU A 383 -25.22 -2.06 -19.70
C GLU A 383 -24.55 -2.78 -20.86
N LEU A 384 -23.48 -2.20 -21.42
CA LEU A 384 -22.71 -2.86 -22.48
C LEU A 384 -22.13 -4.19 -22.00
N THR A 385 -21.60 -4.25 -20.78
CA THR A 385 -21.10 -5.50 -20.18
C THR A 385 -22.19 -6.55 -20.06
N CYS A 386 -23.37 -6.17 -19.56
CA CYS A 386 -24.51 -7.09 -19.46
C CYS A 386 -24.87 -7.67 -20.83
N LEU A 387 -24.91 -6.83 -21.88
CA LEU A 387 -25.19 -7.28 -23.24
C LEU A 387 -24.09 -8.16 -23.83
N GLU A 388 -22.81 -7.89 -23.51
CA GLU A 388 -21.70 -8.74 -23.91
C GLU A 388 -21.80 -10.13 -23.28
N LYS A 389 -22.10 -10.22 -21.98
CA LYS A 389 -22.30 -11.51 -21.30
C LYS A 389 -23.52 -12.24 -21.85
N GLU A 390 -24.63 -11.54 -22.08
CA GLU A 390 -25.87 -12.13 -22.62
C GLU A 390 -25.69 -12.67 -24.05
N GLU A 391 -24.90 -12.03 -24.91
CA GLU A 391 -24.62 -12.52 -26.27
C GLU A 391 -24.01 -13.93 -26.30
N PHE A 392 -23.23 -14.25 -25.26
CA PHE A 392 -22.59 -15.54 -25.08
C PHE A 392 -23.44 -16.54 -24.29
N ARG A 393 -24.09 -16.08 -23.21
CA ARG A 393 -24.84 -16.94 -22.28
C ARG A 393 -26.26 -17.27 -22.74
N LEU A 394 -26.89 -16.37 -23.51
CA LEU A 394 -28.24 -16.51 -24.08
C LEU A 394 -29.29 -16.92 -23.04
N GLN A 395 -29.21 -16.38 -21.82
CA GLN A 395 -30.11 -16.75 -20.72
C GLN A 395 -31.54 -16.27 -20.95
N HIS A 396 -31.70 -15.16 -21.68
CA HIS A 396 -32.97 -14.47 -21.90
C HIS A 396 -33.53 -14.67 -23.32
N ILE A 397 -33.06 -15.70 -24.02
CA ILE A 397 -33.41 -15.98 -25.42
C ILE A 397 -34.89 -16.35 -25.65
N GLU A 398 -35.60 -16.77 -24.60
CA GLU A 398 -37.00 -17.23 -24.66
C GLU A 398 -37.23 -18.24 -25.82
N SER A 399 -38.34 -18.12 -26.56
CA SER A 399 -38.66 -18.91 -27.77
C SER A 399 -38.20 -18.25 -29.08
N ARG A 400 -37.31 -17.26 -29.01
CA ARG A 400 -36.81 -16.52 -30.19
C ARG A 400 -35.71 -17.29 -30.91
N ASN A 401 -35.48 -16.94 -32.17
CA ASN A 401 -34.35 -17.47 -32.94
C ASN A 401 -33.03 -16.88 -32.39
N ILE A 402 -32.01 -17.73 -32.24
CA ILE A 402 -30.67 -17.38 -31.75
C ILE A 402 -30.00 -16.30 -32.59
N GLU A 403 -30.10 -16.38 -33.92
CA GLU A 403 -29.45 -15.43 -34.82
C GLU A 403 -30.11 -14.05 -34.77
N ASP A 404 -31.44 -14.02 -34.71
CA ASP A 404 -32.22 -12.78 -34.58
C ASP A 404 -31.94 -12.10 -33.23
N TYR A 405 -31.91 -12.87 -32.15
CA TYR A 405 -31.64 -12.35 -30.81
C TYR A 405 -30.20 -11.82 -30.69
N ARG A 406 -29.21 -12.53 -31.22
CA ARG A 406 -27.82 -12.03 -31.27
C ARG A 406 -27.70 -10.76 -32.10
N SER A 407 -28.41 -10.68 -33.22
CA SER A 407 -28.43 -9.48 -34.06
C SER A 407 -29.04 -8.28 -33.34
N GLU A 408 -30.10 -8.49 -32.56
CA GLU A 408 -30.73 -7.48 -31.70
C GLU A 408 -29.73 -6.96 -30.64
N LEU A 409 -29.06 -7.86 -29.93
CA LEU A 409 -28.03 -7.51 -28.94
C LEU A 409 -26.88 -6.72 -29.58
N GLN A 410 -26.41 -7.11 -30.76
CA GLN A 410 -25.38 -6.36 -31.48
C GLN A 410 -25.84 -4.96 -31.88
N MET A 411 -27.10 -4.80 -32.29
CA MET A 411 -27.68 -3.49 -32.59
C MET A 411 -27.73 -2.60 -31.34
N GLN A 412 -28.14 -3.14 -30.20
CA GLN A 412 -28.17 -2.43 -28.91
C GLN A 412 -26.75 -2.00 -28.49
N LYS A 413 -25.76 -2.90 -28.53
CA LYS A 413 -24.35 -2.57 -28.24
C LYS A 413 -23.82 -1.45 -29.14
N LYS A 414 -24.14 -1.49 -30.45
CA LYS A 414 -23.76 -0.43 -31.39
C LYS A 414 -24.42 0.91 -31.06
N GLN A 415 -25.67 0.89 -30.57
CA GLN A 415 -26.35 2.09 -30.11
C GLN A 415 -25.69 2.66 -28.84
N LEU A 416 -25.33 1.82 -27.87
CA LEU A 416 -24.61 2.25 -26.67
C LEU A 416 -23.25 2.87 -27.01
N ARG A 417 -22.47 2.28 -27.93
CA ARG A 417 -21.21 2.88 -28.40
C ARG A 417 -21.42 4.21 -29.14
N LYS A 418 -22.53 4.39 -29.87
CA LYS A 418 -22.89 5.70 -30.44
C LYS A 418 -23.23 6.71 -29.35
N ASN A 419 -23.95 6.30 -28.31
CA ASN A 419 -24.26 7.16 -27.17
C ASN A 419 -22.97 7.56 -26.42
N GLN A 420 -22.04 6.63 -26.19
CA GLN A 420 -20.72 6.96 -25.63
C GLN A 420 -19.96 7.98 -26.49
N ASN A 421 -19.92 7.79 -27.82
CA ASN A 421 -19.29 8.76 -28.74
C ASN A 421 -20.03 10.10 -28.86
N SER A 422 -21.27 10.20 -28.38
CA SER A 422 -22.02 11.47 -28.40
C SER A 422 -21.61 12.41 -27.26
N TYR A 423 -20.93 11.88 -26.24
CA TYR A 423 -20.32 12.70 -25.20
C TYR A 423 -19.05 13.36 -25.73
N ASN A 424 -18.92 14.66 -25.49
CA ASN A 424 -17.64 15.33 -25.67
C ASN A 424 -16.69 14.95 -24.54
N MET A 425 -15.38 14.93 -24.83
CA MET A 425 -14.37 14.80 -23.79
C MET A 425 -14.51 15.94 -22.79
N SER A 426 -14.63 15.59 -21.51
CA SER A 426 -14.80 16.56 -20.44
C SER A 426 -13.54 17.41 -20.23
N THR A 427 -13.68 18.58 -19.63
CA THR A 427 -12.54 19.44 -19.28
C THR A 427 -11.59 18.69 -18.35
N ALA A 428 -12.13 17.96 -17.37
CA ALA A 428 -11.34 17.16 -16.43
C ALA A 428 -10.47 16.10 -17.13
N ILE A 429 -11.04 15.33 -18.08
CA ILE A 429 -10.28 14.32 -18.82
C ILE A 429 -9.26 14.94 -19.77
N THR A 430 -9.61 16.06 -20.40
CA THR A 430 -8.68 16.79 -21.26
C THR A 430 -7.46 17.25 -20.46
N CYS A 431 -7.68 17.90 -19.31
CA CYS A 431 -6.62 18.33 -18.40
C CYS A 431 -5.81 17.13 -17.88
N PHE A 432 -6.47 16.03 -17.53
CA PHE A 432 -5.82 14.81 -17.08
C PHE A 432 -4.87 14.26 -18.15
N ILE A 433 -5.34 14.06 -19.39
CA ILE A 433 -4.54 13.55 -20.51
C ILE A 433 -3.35 14.47 -20.80
N ILE A 434 -3.55 15.78 -20.79
CA ILE A 434 -2.46 16.75 -20.99
C ILE A 434 -1.39 16.59 -19.91
N ALA A 435 -1.79 16.51 -18.64
CA ALA A 435 -0.86 16.43 -17.52
C ALA A 435 -0.10 15.09 -17.47
N ILE A 436 -0.73 13.95 -17.80
CA ILE A 436 -0.01 12.67 -17.90
C ILE A 436 0.87 12.58 -19.15
N SER A 437 0.60 13.38 -20.18
CA SER A 437 1.43 13.49 -21.38
C SER A 437 2.69 14.34 -21.16
N SER A 438 2.78 15.11 -20.06
CA SER A 438 3.96 15.89 -19.72
C SER A 438 5.21 14.99 -19.65
N PRO A 439 6.37 15.41 -20.17
CA PRO A 439 7.59 14.62 -20.14
C PRO A 439 8.23 14.60 -18.75
N GLY A 440 9.08 13.61 -18.50
CA GLY A 440 9.93 13.55 -17.31
C GLY A 440 9.17 13.30 -16.01
N THR A 441 9.62 13.92 -14.91
CA THR A 441 9.10 13.70 -13.55
C THR A 441 7.78 14.42 -13.28
N GLU A 442 7.38 15.40 -14.11
CA GLU A 442 6.14 16.16 -13.93
C GLU A 442 4.90 15.25 -13.90
N ARG A 443 4.81 14.27 -14.82
CA ARG A 443 3.70 13.31 -14.83
C ARG A 443 3.62 12.47 -13.55
N PHE A 444 4.78 12.14 -12.96
CA PHE A 444 4.84 11.37 -11.71
C PHE A 444 4.34 12.21 -10.54
N TYR A 445 4.78 13.46 -10.45
CA TYR A 445 4.26 14.39 -9.44
C TYR A 445 2.76 14.59 -9.61
N PHE A 446 2.27 14.74 -10.85
CA PHE A 446 0.85 14.96 -11.11
C PHE A 446 0.01 13.78 -10.65
N LEU A 447 0.39 12.55 -11.02
CA LEU A 447 -0.33 11.35 -10.60
C LEU A 447 -0.28 11.16 -9.08
N LYS A 448 0.85 11.46 -8.44
CA LYS A 448 0.95 11.42 -6.97
C LYS A 448 0.05 12.48 -6.34
N TRP A 449 0.08 13.74 -6.78
CA TRP A 449 -0.83 14.79 -6.30
C TRP A 449 -2.30 14.44 -6.48
N MET A 450 -2.68 13.94 -7.66
CA MET A 450 -4.04 13.47 -7.94
C MET A 450 -4.45 12.40 -6.94
N ARG A 451 -3.61 11.37 -6.71
CA ARG A 451 -3.87 10.32 -5.71
C ARG A 451 -4.09 10.92 -4.32
N MET A 452 -3.17 11.79 -3.89
CA MET A 452 -3.23 12.40 -2.55
C MET A 452 -4.48 13.25 -2.35
N ASN A 453 -4.81 14.11 -3.31
CA ASN A 453 -5.97 15.00 -3.25
C ASN A 453 -7.28 14.21 -3.26
N LEU A 454 -7.39 13.21 -4.14
CA LEU A 454 -8.57 12.35 -4.23
C LEU A 454 -8.76 11.50 -2.97
N ASP A 455 -7.70 10.94 -2.40
CA ASP A 455 -7.73 10.22 -1.12
C ASP A 455 -8.26 11.12 0.01
N ASN A 456 -7.73 12.34 0.12
CA ASN A 456 -8.17 13.30 1.14
C ASN A 456 -9.66 13.63 1.01
N LEU A 457 -10.14 13.89 -0.23
CA LEU A 457 -11.56 14.16 -0.50
C LEU A 457 -12.48 13.01 -0.07
N SER A 458 -12.14 11.76 -0.41
CA SER A 458 -12.96 10.64 0.06
C SER A 458 -12.82 10.38 1.55
N CYS A 459 -11.67 10.60 2.17
CA CYS A 459 -11.54 10.43 3.63
C CYS A 459 -12.53 11.34 4.38
N VAL A 460 -12.65 12.60 3.97
CA VAL A 460 -13.64 13.54 4.52
C VAL A 460 -15.06 13.08 4.24
N LYS A 461 -15.36 12.64 3.01
CA LYS A 461 -16.74 12.23 2.68
C LYS A 461 -17.15 10.93 3.38
N LEU A 462 -16.24 9.96 3.45
CA LEU A 462 -16.48 8.67 4.11
C LEU A 462 -16.63 8.83 5.62
N SER A 463 -15.92 9.77 6.26
CA SER A 463 -16.12 10.03 7.68
C SER A 463 -17.53 10.56 7.96
N GLU A 464 -18.00 11.54 7.18
CA GLU A 464 -19.39 12.06 7.26
C GLU A 464 -20.44 10.95 7.07
N LEU A 465 -20.26 10.12 6.04
CA LEU A 465 -21.19 9.03 5.73
C LEU A 465 -21.19 7.95 6.82
N ARG A 466 -20.03 7.62 7.38
CA ARG A 466 -19.91 6.66 8.49
C ARG A 466 -20.55 7.18 9.78
N GLU A 467 -20.47 8.48 10.05
CA GLU A 467 -21.18 9.08 11.18
C GLU A 467 -22.69 9.01 11.01
N LYS A 468 -23.20 9.39 9.83
CA LYS A 468 -24.63 9.23 9.48
C LYS A 468 -25.09 7.78 9.60
N TYR A 469 -24.29 6.83 9.11
CA TYR A 469 -24.55 5.40 9.23
C TYR A 469 -24.70 4.99 10.71
N LYS A 470 -23.73 5.37 11.56
CA LYS A 470 -23.76 5.08 13.00
C LYS A 470 -24.98 5.69 13.70
N GLU A 471 -25.37 6.91 13.35
CA GLU A 471 -26.58 7.54 13.90
C GLU A 471 -27.85 6.78 13.50
N LYS A 472 -27.97 6.44 12.22
CA LYS A 472 -29.16 5.77 11.68
C LYS A 472 -29.30 4.33 12.17
N CYS A 473 -28.19 3.62 12.39
CA CYS A 473 -28.19 2.27 12.98
C CYS A 473 -28.71 2.22 14.43
N LYS A 474 -28.78 3.35 15.15
CA LYS A 474 -29.36 3.37 16.51
C LYS A 474 -30.87 3.15 16.51
N ASN A 475 -31.55 3.36 15.37
CA ASN A 475 -32.99 3.20 15.21
C ASN A 475 -33.29 2.02 14.27
N SER A 476 -33.95 0.98 14.77
CA SER A 476 -34.20 -0.29 14.03
C SER A 476 -35.16 -0.17 12.83
N GLU A 477 -35.82 0.97 12.65
CA GLU A 477 -36.80 1.22 11.57
C GLU A 477 -36.16 1.73 10.26
N ASN A 478 -34.88 2.11 10.25
CA ASN A 478 -34.24 2.81 9.12
C ASN A 478 -33.56 1.91 8.07
N LYS A 479 -34.03 0.67 7.85
CA LYS A 479 -33.33 -0.30 6.98
C LYS A 479 -33.06 0.18 5.55
N GLU A 480 -33.99 0.90 4.94
CA GLU A 480 -33.81 1.41 3.57
C GLU A 480 -32.86 2.62 3.52
N GLU A 481 -32.89 3.50 4.52
CA GLU A 481 -31.91 4.60 4.62
C GLU A 481 -30.48 4.08 4.84
N ILE A 482 -30.32 3.01 5.62
CA ILE A 482 -29.03 2.35 5.85
C ILE A 482 -28.49 1.78 4.53
N LYS A 483 -29.32 1.10 3.73
CA LYS A 483 -28.91 0.61 2.40
C LYS A 483 -28.51 1.74 1.46
N GLU A 484 -29.24 2.86 1.48
CA GLU A 484 -28.89 4.02 0.66
C GLU A 484 -27.56 4.64 1.10
N ILE A 485 -27.29 4.71 2.41
CA ILE A 485 -25.99 5.17 2.93
C ILE A 485 -24.88 4.19 2.53
N ASP A 486 -25.10 2.88 2.60
CA ASP A 486 -24.13 1.87 2.15
C ASP A 486 -23.81 2.01 0.65
N ARG A 487 -24.84 2.24 -0.18
CA ARG A 487 -24.69 2.53 -1.60
C ARG A 487 -23.88 3.81 -1.84
N GLN A 488 -24.14 4.85 -1.05
CA GLN A 488 -23.38 6.09 -1.12
C GLN A 488 -21.93 5.88 -0.68
N ILE A 489 -21.66 5.11 0.36
CA ILE A 489 -20.29 4.79 0.82
C ILE A 489 -19.52 4.07 -0.29
N SER A 490 -20.11 3.05 -0.92
CA SER A 490 -19.49 2.31 -2.02
C SER A 490 -19.17 3.21 -3.22
N ASN A 491 -20.11 4.08 -3.60
CA ASN A 491 -19.97 4.94 -4.77
C ASN A 491 -19.20 6.27 -4.49
N SER A 492 -18.91 6.60 -3.24
CA SER A 492 -18.15 7.80 -2.84
C SER A 492 -16.62 7.63 -2.94
N SER A 493 -16.16 6.51 -3.50
CA SER A 493 -14.76 6.31 -3.86
C SER A 493 -14.45 7.02 -5.18
N LEU A 494 -13.36 7.78 -5.26
CA LEU A 494 -12.85 8.33 -6.51
C LEU A 494 -11.34 8.32 -6.44
N GLY A 495 -10.70 7.70 -7.41
CA GLY A 495 -9.26 7.58 -7.52
C GLY A 495 -8.81 7.74 -8.96
N THR A 496 -7.49 7.71 -9.18
CA THR A 496 -6.89 7.89 -10.50
C THR A 496 -7.34 6.80 -11.48
N GLU A 497 -7.65 5.60 -11.00
CA GLU A 497 -8.18 4.49 -11.78
C GLU A 497 -9.45 4.87 -12.55
N HIS A 498 -10.31 5.71 -11.98
CA HIS A 498 -11.52 6.17 -12.66
C HIS A 498 -11.20 7.07 -13.86
N PHE A 499 -10.16 7.90 -13.80
CA PHE A 499 -9.74 8.74 -14.93
C PHE A 499 -9.13 7.88 -16.04
N PHE A 500 -8.31 6.89 -15.68
CA PHE A 500 -7.78 5.92 -16.64
C PHE A 500 -8.88 5.08 -17.30
N ARG A 501 -9.88 4.63 -16.51
CA ARG A 501 -11.03 3.88 -17.01
C ARG A 501 -11.86 4.71 -18.00
N GLU A 502 -12.12 5.98 -17.69
CA GLU A 502 -12.81 6.89 -18.60
C GLU A 502 -12.06 7.05 -19.91
N MET A 503 -10.75 7.30 -19.83
CA MET A 503 -9.87 7.44 -20.98
C MET A 503 -9.89 6.18 -21.85
N GLY A 504 -9.88 4.99 -21.24
CA GLY A 504 -10.02 3.71 -21.94
C GLY A 504 -11.37 3.55 -22.64
N GLN A 505 -12.48 3.93 -21.98
CA GLN A 505 -13.82 3.87 -22.59
C GLN A 505 -14.00 4.85 -23.74
N ILE A 506 -13.45 6.07 -23.63
CA ILE A 506 -13.43 7.05 -24.72
C ILE A 506 -12.65 6.49 -25.91
N TYR A 507 -11.49 5.89 -25.67
CA TYR A 507 -10.70 5.24 -26.71
C TYR A 507 -11.49 4.10 -27.39
N GLU A 508 -12.05 3.16 -26.63
CA GLU A 508 -12.79 2.03 -27.20
C GLU A 508 -14.03 2.47 -27.97
N ALA A 509 -14.76 3.46 -27.47
CA ALA A 509 -15.92 4.02 -28.17
C ALA A 509 -15.50 4.58 -29.53
N SER A 510 -14.37 5.31 -29.59
CA SER A 510 -13.86 5.92 -30.82
C SER A 510 -13.52 4.90 -31.91
N LEU A 511 -13.18 3.66 -31.55
CA LEU A 511 -12.89 2.59 -32.51
C LEU A 511 -14.12 2.17 -33.33
N SER A 512 -15.33 2.47 -32.84
CA SER A 512 -16.59 2.25 -33.56
C SER A 512 -16.83 3.27 -34.69
N LEU A 513 -16.07 4.37 -34.71
CA LEU A 513 -16.11 5.40 -35.76
C LEU A 513 -15.23 5.00 -36.97
N PRO A 514 -15.49 5.57 -38.17
CA PRO A 514 -14.63 5.35 -39.34
C PRO A 514 -13.15 5.72 -39.07
N GLN A 515 -12.21 5.03 -39.70
CA GLN A 515 -10.77 5.30 -39.53
C GLN A 515 -10.35 6.73 -39.94
N THR A 516 -11.12 7.36 -40.83
CA THR A 516 -10.91 8.74 -41.29
C THR A 516 -11.46 9.79 -40.34
N ASP A 517 -12.17 9.38 -39.27
CA ASP A 517 -12.79 10.31 -38.32
C ASP A 517 -11.70 11.02 -37.48
N PRO A 518 -11.72 12.38 -37.41
CA PRO A 518 -10.71 13.13 -36.65
C PRO A 518 -10.66 12.75 -35.17
N SER A 519 -11.81 12.48 -34.54
CA SER A 519 -11.87 12.13 -33.12
C SER A 519 -11.15 10.80 -32.86
N ARG A 520 -11.32 9.83 -33.76
CA ARG A 520 -10.61 8.55 -33.67
C ARG A 520 -9.10 8.72 -33.85
N GLN A 521 -8.66 9.58 -34.77
CA GLN A 521 -7.22 9.82 -35.01
C GLN A 521 -6.53 10.49 -33.83
N GLN A 522 -7.19 11.46 -33.20
CA GLN A 522 -6.64 12.16 -32.03
C GLN A 522 -6.41 11.23 -30.84
N LEU A 523 -7.20 10.16 -30.69
CA LEU A 523 -7.14 9.26 -29.53
C LEU A 523 -6.19 8.06 -29.70
N GLN A 524 -5.58 7.87 -30.87
CA GLN A 524 -4.73 6.69 -31.14
C GLN A 524 -3.46 6.60 -30.27
N HIS A 525 -3.01 7.72 -29.70
CA HIS A 525 -1.81 7.77 -28.86
C HIS A 525 -2.07 7.32 -27.42
N LEU A 526 -3.33 7.24 -26.96
CA LEU A 526 -3.65 6.95 -25.56
C LEU A 526 -3.17 5.57 -25.08
N PRO A 527 -3.29 4.47 -25.86
CA PRO A 527 -2.76 3.18 -25.42
C PRO A 527 -1.24 3.21 -25.23
N LYS A 528 -0.52 3.95 -26.09
CA LYS A 528 0.94 4.11 -25.98
C LYS A 528 1.31 4.87 -24.70
N LEU A 529 0.60 5.97 -24.41
CA LEU A 529 0.81 6.74 -23.20
C LEU A 529 0.59 5.90 -21.93
N CYS A 530 -0.45 5.06 -21.92
CA CYS A 530 -0.68 4.15 -20.79
C CYS A 530 0.37 3.03 -20.69
N ALA A 531 0.90 2.55 -21.82
CA ALA A 531 2.02 1.61 -21.82
C ALA A 531 3.31 2.22 -21.24
N GLU A 532 3.59 3.49 -21.53
CA GLU A 532 4.70 4.24 -20.91
C GLU A 532 4.50 4.33 -19.39
N LEU A 533 3.30 4.68 -18.91
CA LEU A 533 2.99 4.72 -17.48
C LEU A 533 3.15 3.36 -16.79
N LEU A 534 2.79 2.27 -17.48
CA LEU A 534 2.99 0.92 -16.95
C LEU A 534 4.48 0.57 -16.81
N LEU A 535 5.33 1.03 -17.73
CA LEU A 535 6.79 0.92 -17.63
C LEU A 535 7.37 1.78 -16.51
N ASP A 536 6.77 2.95 -16.29
CA ASP A 536 7.10 3.87 -15.20
C ASP A 536 6.69 3.32 -13.81
N GLY A 537 6.03 2.16 -13.75
CA GLY A 537 5.63 1.49 -12.51
C GLY A 537 4.25 1.87 -11.99
N PHE A 538 3.41 2.53 -12.79
CA PHE A 538 2.01 2.80 -12.43
C PHE A 538 1.12 1.59 -12.71
N PRO A 539 0.20 1.23 -11.79
CA PRO A 539 -0.69 0.10 -11.98
C PRO A 539 -1.74 0.37 -13.07
N LEU A 540 -1.98 -0.60 -13.94
CA LEU A 540 -3.05 -0.59 -14.93
C LEU A 540 -4.21 -1.48 -14.45
N GLU A 541 -5.43 -0.96 -14.49
CA GLU A 541 -6.65 -1.74 -14.26
C GLU A 541 -6.86 -2.77 -15.39
N LEU A 542 -6.82 -4.05 -15.02
CA LEU A 542 -7.09 -5.18 -15.90
C LEU A 542 -8.57 -5.55 -15.90
N VAL A 543 -9.16 -5.69 -14.72
CA VAL A 543 -10.60 -6.00 -14.56
C VAL A 543 -11.24 -4.82 -13.86
N ASP A 544 -12.30 -4.27 -14.45
CA ASP A 544 -13.15 -3.28 -13.81
C ASP A 544 -14.11 -3.97 -12.85
N GLY A 545 -13.94 -3.74 -11.54
CA GLY A 545 -14.81 -4.29 -10.49
C GLY A 545 -16.17 -3.59 -10.33
N ASP A 546 -16.41 -2.46 -10.99
CA ASP A 546 -17.72 -1.81 -11.04
C ASP A 546 -18.63 -2.43 -12.10
N ALA A 547 -18.05 -2.77 -13.25
CA ALA A 547 -18.77 -3.40 -14.35
C ALA A 547 -18.64 -4.93 -14.35
N SER A 548 -17.68 -5.50 -13.62
CA SER A 548 -17.31 -6.92 -13.71
C SER A 548 -16.92 -7.32 -15.15
N ASN A 549 -16.06 -6.51 -15.79
CA ASN A 549 -15.60 -6.73 -17.17
C ASN A 549 -14.16 -6.28 -17.41
N ILE A 550 -13.55 -6.79 -18.48
CA ILE A 550 -12.28 -6.30 -19.02
C ILE A 550 -12.58 -5.44 -20.25
N PRO A 551 -12.11 -4.18 -20.32
CA PRO A 551 -12.10 -3.42 -21.57
C PRO A 551 -11.04 -4.02 -22.51
N LEU A 552 -11.42 -5.11 -23.18
CA LEU A 552 -10.50 -5.99 -23.92
C LEU A 552 -9.70 -5.25 -24.98
N ARG A 553 -10.30 -4.29 -25.69
CA ARG A 553 -9.60 -3.56 -26.75
C ARG A 553 -8.59 -2.60 -26.15
N TRP A 554 -8.99 -1.87 -25.11
CA TRP A 554 -8.11 -0.98 -24.37
C TRP A 554 -6.88 -1.72 -23.83
N VAL A 555 -7.07 -2.76 -23.02
CA VAL A 555 -5.96 -3.51 -22.41
C VAL A 555 -5.09 -4.18 -23.48
N SER A 556 -5.70 -4.76 -24.52
CA SER A 556 -4.94 -5.42 -25.60
C SER A 556 -4.07 -4.46 -26.40
N ASP A 557 -4.58 -3.25 -26.67
CA ASP A 557 -3.83 -2.24 -27.41
C ASP A 557 -2.71 -1.65 -26.55
N VAL A 558 -2.94 -1.47 -25.24
CA VAL A 558 -1.87 -1.08 -24.29
C VAL A 558 -0.76 -2.15 -24.25
N LEU A 559 -1.11 -3.43 -24.11
CA LEU A 559 -0.13 -4.53 -24.11
C LEU A 559 0.63 -4.63 -25.45
N SER A 560 -0.04 -4.33 -26.56
CA SER A 560 0.62 -4.31 -27.88
C SER A 560 1.63 -3.17 -27.98
N GLN A 561 1.26 -1.96 -27.54
CA GLN A 561 2.18 -0.83 -27.47
C GLN A 561 3.33 -1.08 -26.50
N LEU A 562 3.07 -1.73 -25.36
CA LEU A 562 4.09 -2.14 -24.41
C LEU A 562 5.11 -3.07 -25.08
N SER A 563 4.65 -4.10 -25.80
CA SER A 563 5.51 -5.04 -26.54
C SER A 563 6.40 -4.34 -27.57
N ASP A 564 5.87 -3.31 -28.24
CA ASP A 564 6.64 -2.48 -29.17
C ASP A 564 7.69 -1.63 -28.44
N LEU A 565 7.36 -1.03 -27.29
CA LEU A 565 8.26 -0.20 -26.48
C LEU A 565 9.44 -1.00 -25.88
N VAL A 566 9.21 -2.25 -25.48
CA VAL A 566 10.23 -3.08 -24.81
C VAL A 566 10.94 -4.05 -25.76
N SER A 567 10.60 -4.03 -27.05
CA SER A 567 11.20 -4.90 -28.07
C SER A 567 12.74 -4.79 -28.10
N PRO A 568 13.49 -5.91 -28.11
CA PRO A 568 13.07 -7.31 -28.24
C PRO A 568 12.82 -8.04 -26.91
N ASN A 569 13.03 -7.38 -25.77
CA ASN A 569 12.97 -7.96 -24.43
C ASN A 569 11.52 -8.00 -23.93
N ARG A 570 10.78 -9.05 -24.27
CA ARG A 570 9.31 -9.12 -24.12
C ARG A 570 8.83 -10.26 -23.23
N LYS A 571 9.73 -10.98 -22.57
CA LYS A 571 9.34 -12.16 -21.79
C LYS A 571 8.85 -11.76 -20.40
N ILE A 572 7.70 -12.29 -20.00
CA ILE A 572 7.08 -11.99 -18.72
C ILE A 572 6.77 -13.24 -17.90
N LEU A 573 6.76 -13.06 -16.58
CA LEU A 573 6.23 -14.00 -15.59
C LEU A 573 5.20 -13.28 -14.72
N VAL A 574 4.12 -13.97 -14.35
CA VAL A 574 2.96 -13.37 -13.68
C VAL A 574 2.78 -13.95 -12.28
N VAL A 575 2.74 -13.07 -11.27
CA VAL A 575 2.43 -13.38 -9.87
C VAL A 575 1.15 -12.67 -9.47
N THR A 576 0.18 -13.40 -8.96
CA THR A 576 -1.12 -12.85 -8.51
C THR A 576 -1.36 -13.16 -7.05
N VAL A 577 -2.05 -12.28 -6.33
CA VAL A 577 -2.60 -12.57 -4.99
C VAL A 577 -4.13 -12.73 -5.04
N LEU A 578 -4.66 -13.71 -4.32
CA LEU A 578 -6.10 -13.96 -4.14
C LEU A 578 -6.43 -14.12 -2.66
N GLY A 579 -7.65 -13.80 -2.25
CA GLY A 579 -8.10 -13.96 -0.86
C GLY A 579 -9.25 -13.03 -0.50
N VAL A 580 -9.89 -13.31 0.64
CA VAL A 580 -11.04 -12.54 1.15
C VAL A 580 -10.67 -11.06 1.35
N GLN A 581 -11.66 -10.18 1.28
CA GLN A 581 -11.50 -8.74 1.54
C GLN A 581 -10.94 -8.49 2.95
N GLY A 582 -10.05 -7.49 3.06
CA GLY A 582 -9.47 -7.10 4.34
C GLY A 582 -8.38 -8.03 4.90
N THR A 583 -7.98 -9.09 4.19
CA THR A 583 -6.94 -10.03 4.65
C THR A 583 -5.49 -9.53 4.49
N GLY A 584 -5.29 -8.32 3.96
CA GLY A 584 -3.95 -7.72 3.80
C GLY A 584 -3.21 -8.08 2.50
N LYS A 585 -3.92 -8.47 1.43
CA LYS A 585 -3.34 -8.83 0.11
C LYS A 585 -2.41 -7.76 -0.47
N SER A 586 -2.93 -6.55 -0.68
CA SER A 586 -2.16 -5.44 -1.24
C SER A 586 -1.03 -5.03 -0.29
N THR A 587 -1.23 -5.15 1.03
CA THR A 587 -0.16 -4.92 2.04
C THR A 587 0.98 -5.94 1.91
N LEU A 588 0.66 -7.22 1.69
CA LEU A 588 1.64 -8.27 1.45
C LEU A 588 2.46 -7.99 0.19
N LEU A 589 1.79 -7.68 -0.94
CA LEU A 589 2.46 -7.36 -2.19
C LEU A 589 3.33 -6.11 -2.08
N ASN A 590 2.81 -5.03 -1.48
CA ASN A 590 3.55 -3.78 -1.27
C ASN A 590 4.79 -4.00 -0.38
N THR A 591 4.73 -4.91 0.59
CA THR A 591 5.89 -5.25 1.44
C THR A 591 6.89 -6.12 0.69
N MET A 592 6.41 -7.10 -0.07
CA MET A 592 7.24 -8.09 -0.76
C MET A 592 8.01 -7.47 -1.94
N PHE A 593 7.33 -6.66 -2.76
CA PHE A 593 7.88 -6.13 -4.01
C PHE A 593 8.13 -4.63 -3.98
N GLY A 594 7.80 -3.91 -2.89
CA GLY A 594 7.95 -2.45 -2.82
C GLY A 594 6.94 -1.67 -3.68
N VAL A 595 5.98 -2.37 -4.29
CA VAL A 595 4.93 -1.79 -5.14
C VAL A 595 3.93 -0.94 -4.34
N GLN A 596 3.14 -0.12 -5.03
CA GLN A 596 2.27 0.90 -4.40
C GLN A 596 0.78 0.70 -4.70
N PHE A 597 0.26 -0.53 -4.58
CA PHE A 597 -1.19 -0.77 -4.65
C PHE A 597 -1.93 -0.05 -3.52
N ALA A 598 -3.19 0.33 -3.76
CA ALA A 598 -3.99 1.07 -2.78
C ALA A 598 -4.37 0.18 -1.57
N VAL A 599 -4.24 0.72 -0.35
CA VAL A 599 -4.42 -0.04 0.93
C VAL A 599 -5.35 0.63 1.94
N SER A 600 -6.13 1.66 1.57
CA SER A 600 -6.83 2.50 2.54
C SER A 600 -8.07 1.84 3.18
N SER A 601 -8.32 2.15 4.46
CA SER A 601 -9.45 1.57 5.21
C SER A 601 -10.77 2.22 4.81
N GLY A 602 -11.40 1.69 3.78
CA GLY A 602 -12.67 2.18 3.24
C GLY A 602 -12.73 2.23 1.73
N ARG A 603 -11.60 2.02 1.05
CA ARG A 603 -11.53 1.75 -0.38
C ARG A 603 -10.90 0.38 -0.54
N CYS A 604 -11.72 -0.65 -0.63
CA CYS A 604 -11.20 -1.95 -1.03
C CYS A 604 -10.89 -1.92 -2.53
N THR A 605 -9.78 -2.54 -2.95
CA THR A 605 -9.49 -2.76 -4.37
C THR A 605 -10.72 -3.39 -5.02
N ARG A 606 -11.22 -2.80 -6.11
CA ARG A 606 -12.35 -3.33 -6.89
C ARG A 606 -11.82 -3.72 -8.26
N GLY A 607 -12.05 -4.96 -8.68
CA GLY A 607 -11.45 -5.51 -9.90
C GLY A 607 -10.03 -6.05 -9.72
N ALA A 608 -9.18 -5.95 -10.73
CA ALA A 608 -7.80 -6.43 -10.69
C ALA A 608 -6.85 -5.43 -11.36
N PHE A 609 -5.69 -5.20 -10.75
CA PHE A 609 -4.69 -4.24 -11.20
C PHE A 609 -3.37 -4.96 -11.45
N MET A 610 -2.78 -4.72 -12.62
CA MET A 610 -1.46 -5.23 -12.97
C MET A 610 -0.39 -4.14 -12.89
N LEU A 611 0.80 -4.50 -12.42
CA LEU A 611 1.97 -3.64 -12.37
C LEU A 611 3.17 -4.41 -12.93
N LEU A 612 4.03 -3.71 -13.68
CA LEU A 612 5.21 -4.29 -14.31
C LEU A 612 6.48 -3.97 -13.51
N ILE A 613 7.25 -5.00 -13.16
CA ILE A 613 8.56 -4.88 -12.50
C ILE A 613 9.63 -5.37 -13.46
N LYS A 614 10.68 -4.58 -13.65
CA LYS A 614 11.81 -4.93 -14.52
C LYS A 614 12.77 -5.90 -13.84
N ILE A 615 13.28 -6.87 -14.60
CA ILE A 615 14.30 -7.81 -14.14
C ILE A 615 15.67 -7.33 -14.59
N ASN A 616 16.62 -7.25 -13.66
CA ASN A 616 18.00 -6.89 -13.95
C ASN A 616 18.70 -8.02 -14.75
N GLU A 617 19.67 -7.67 -15.59
CA GLU A 617 20.41 -8.56 -16.50
C GLU A 617 20.97 -9.82 -15.81
N ASP A 618 21.41 -9.70 -14.56
CA ASP A 618 21.93 -10.83 -13.78
C ASP A 618 20.85 -11.87 -13.50
N MET A 619 19.64 -11.43 -13.20
CA MET A 619 18.48 -12.28 -12.92
C MET A 619 17.74 -12.75 -14.16
N LYS A 620 17.88 -12.06 -15.31
CA LYS A 620 17.26 -12.48 -16.58
C LYS A 620 17.69 -13.89 -16.99
N LYS A 621 18.94 -14.26 -16.72
CA LYS A 621 19.46 -15.61 -17.03
C LYS A 621 18.86 -16.68 -16.14
N VAL A 622 18.60 -16.34 -14.88
CA VAL A 622 18.04 -17.27 -13.87
C VAL A 622 16.55 -17.49 -14.11
N LEU A 623 15.81 -16.42 -14.39
CA LEU A 623 14.35 -16.48 -14.54
C LEU A 623 13.89 -16.67 -16.00
N ASN A 624 14.79 -16.50 -16.97
CA ASN A 624 14.48 -16.50 -18.41
C ASN A 624 13.33 -15.53 -18.76
N CYS A 625 13.24 -14.40 -18.06
CA CYS A 625 12.25 -13.36 -18.29
C CYS A 625 12.86 -11.95 -18.19
N ASP A 626 12.21 -10.98 -18.82
CA ASP A 626 12.60 -9.57 -18.83
C ASP A 626 11.81 -8.75 -17.80
N PHE A 627 10.57 -9.15 -17.54
CA PHE A 627 9.69 -8.49 -16.58
C PHE A 627 8.91 -9.49 -15.71
N MET A 628 8.51 -9.02 -14.53
CA MET A 628 7.55 -9.67 -13.66
C MET A 628 6.29 -8.81 -13.57
N VAL A 629 5.14 -9.41 -13.86
CA VAL A 629 3.83 -8.77 -13.71
C VAL A 629 3.25 -9.17 -12.36
N ILE A 630 2.97 -8.18 -11.51
CA ILE A 630 2.28 -8.37 -10.24
C ILE A 630 0.82 -7.99 -10.42
N ILE A 631 -0.10 -8.90 -10.09
CA ILE A 631 -1.55 -8.65 -10.14
C ILE A 631 -2.12 -8.62 -8.71
N ASP A 632 -2.61 -7.45 -8.31
CA ASP A 632 -3.43 -7.28 -7.10
C ASP A 632 -4.92 -7.42 -7.46
N THR A 633 -5.67 -8.12 -6.62
CA THR A 633 -7.08 -8.41 -6.89
C THR A 633 -7.99 -7.87 -5.80
N GLU A 634 -9.24 -7.64 -6.17
CA GLU A 634 -10.34 -7.43 -5.26
C GLU A 634 -10.44 -8.57 -4.24
N GLY A 635 -10.98 -8.23 -3.07
CA GLY A 635 -11.31 -9.20 -2.06
C GLY A 635 -12.54 -10.00 -2.43
N LEU A 636 -12.39 -11.33 -2.44
CA LEU A 636 -13.52 -12.23 -2.62
C LEU A 636 -14.53 -12.04 -1.48
N LYS A 637 -15.82 -12.28 -1.78
CA LYS A 637 -16.95 -12.20 -0.85
C LYS A 637 -17.13 -10.84 -0.17
N SER A 638 -17.10 -9.77 -0.96
CA SER A 638 -17.30 -8.44 -0.38
C SER A 638 -18.70 -8.29 0.24
N PRO A 639 -18.83 -7.80 1.50
CA PRO A 639 -20.13 -7.61 2.15
C PRO A 639 -21.07 -6.70 1.34
N GLU A 640 -20.49 -5.77 0.57
CA GLU A 640 -21.20 -4.86 -0.31
C GLU A 640 -21.85 -5.59 -1.51
N LEU A 641 -21.15 -6.58 -2.09
CA LEU A 641 -21.69 -7.40 -3.18
C LEU A 641 -22.56 -8.55 -2.66
N ALA A 642 -22.33 -9.04 -1.44
CA ALA A 642 -23.06 -10.18 -0.87
C ALA A 642 -24.60 -9.99 -0.77
N GLN A 643 -25.10 -8.75 -0.91
CA GLN A 643 -26.53 -8.43 -0.97
C GLN A 643 -27.13 -8.55 -2.38
N LEU A 644 -26.31 -8.67 -3.42
CA LEU A 644 -26.72 -8.89 -4.80
C LEU A 644 -26.79 -10.39 -5.12
N ASP A 645 -27.87 -10.81 -5.78
CA ASP A 645 -28.16 -12.22 -6.10
C ASP A 645 -27.05 -12.91 -6.95
N ASN A 646 -26.20 -12.15 -7.65
CA ASN A 646 -25.16 -12.65 -8.57
C ASN A 646 -23.70 -12.48 -8.06
N SER A 647 -23.48 -12.10 -6.81
CA SER A 647 -22.13 -11.80 -6.28
C SER A 647 -21.11 -12.94 -6.41
N TYR A 648 -21.58 -14.19 -6.34
CA TYR A 648 -20.71 -15.36 -6.52
C TYR A 648 -20.19 -15.51 -7.94
N GLU A 649 -20.93 -15.07 -8.95
CA GLU A 649 -20.46 -15.17 -10.34
C GLU A 649 -19.22 -14.29 -10.54
N HIS A 650 -19.25 -13.05 -10.05
CA HIS A 650 -18.12 -12.12 -10.10
C HIS A 650 -16.86 -12.70 -9.45
N ASP A 651 -16.98 -13.23 -8.24
CA ASP A 651 -15.85 -13.83 -7.51
C ASP A 651 -15.23 -15.01 -8.29
N ASN A 652 -16.06 -15.85 -8.91
CA ASN A 652 -15.59 -16.99 -9.70
C ASN A 652 -14.97 -16.57 -11.04
N GLU A 653 -15.57 -15.60 -11.72
CA GLU A 653 -15.03 -15.00 -12.95
C GLU A 653 -13.64 -14.42 -12.70
N LEU A 654 -13.51 -13.59 -11.66
CA LEU A 654 -12.26 -12.97 -11.25
C LEU A 654 -11.22 -14.03 -10.90
N ALA A 655 -11.54 -14.98 -10.01
CA ALA A 655 -10.61 -16.01 -9.59
C ALA A 655 -10.15 -16.89 -10.77
N THR A 656 -11.08 -17.32 -11.63
CA THR A 656 -10.75 -18.14 -12.81
C THR A 656 -9.82 -17.41 -13.76
N LEU A 657 -10.11 -16.13 -14.04
CA LEU A 657 -9.28 -15.31 -14.91
C LEU A 657 -7.87 -15.15 -14.33
N VAL A 658 -7.74 -14.63 -13.12
CA VAL A 658 -6.42 -14.27 -12.58
C VAL A 658 -5.56 -15.49 -12.31
N VAL A 659 -6.14 -16.61 -11.85
CA VAL A 659 -5.45 -17.91 -11.75
C VAL A 659 -4.95 -18.36 -13.12
N GLY A 660 -5.76 -18.24 -14.17
CA GLY A 660 -5.38 -18.65 -15.52
C GLY A 660 -4.33 -17.77 -16.20
N LEU A 661 -4.23 -16.50 -15.80
CA LEU A 661 -3.19 -15.57 -16.24
C LEU A 661 -1.86 -15.79 -15.53
N SER A 662 -1.90 -16.30 -14.30
CA SER A 662 -0.74 -16.43 -13.41
C SER A 662 0.18 -17.59 -13.76
N ASP A 663 1.46 -17.42 -13.46
CA ASP A 663 2.42 -18.53 -13.34
C ASP A 663 2.53 -18.99 -11.87
N VAL A 664 2.43 -18.04 -10.92
CA VAL A 664 2.30 -18.32 -9.48
C VAL A 664 1.12 -17.55 -8.90
N THR A 665 0.25 -18.24 -8.15
CA THR A 665 -0.87 -17.64 -7.40
C THR A 665 -0.62 -17.73 -5.90
N ILE A 666 -0.70 -16.60 -5.21
CA ILE A 666 -0.64 -16.51 -3.75
C ILE A 666 -2.06 -16.51 -3.21
N VAL A 667 -2.45 -17.52 -2.44
CA VAL A 667 -3.75 -17.56 -1.76
C VAL A 667 -3.57 -17.09 -0.32
N ASN A 668 -3.96 -15.86 -0.06
CA ASN A 668 -3.86 -15.19 1.22
C ASN A 668 -5.08 -15.50 2.10
N VAL A 669 -4.81 -16.09 3.26
CA VAL A 669 -5.80 -16.57 4.23
C VAL A 669 -5.58 -15.85 5.56
N ALA A 670 -6.63 -15.24 6.12
CA ALA A 670 -6.54 -14.60 7.42
C ALA A 670 -6.86 -15.60 8.55
N MET A 671 -5.94 -15.73 9.51
CA MET A 671 -6.08 -16.59 10.69
C MET A 671 -6.39 -18.07 10.36
N GLU A 672 -6.47 -18.93 11.38
CA GLU A 672 -6.90 -20.34 11.25
C GLU A 672 -8.44 -20.46 11.17
N ASN A 673 -9.12 -19.55 10.45
CA ASN A 673 -10.58 -19.64 10.30
C ASN A 673 -10.95 -20.71 9.27
N SER A 674 -11.30 -21.90 9.76
CA SER A 674 -11.72 -23.05 8.92
C SER A 674 -12.89 -22.75 7.97
N THR A 675 -13.73 -21.77 8.28
CA THR A 675 -14.90 -21.41 7.46
C THR A 675 -14.50 -20.58 6.25
N GLU A 676 -13.67 -19.55 6.45
CA GLU A 676 -13.13 -18.70 5.37
C GLU A 676 -12.24 -19.50 4.43
N MET A 677 -11.42 -20.41 4.98
CA MET A 677 -10.62 -21.31 4.17
C MET A 677 -11.48 -22.15 3.24
N LYS A 678 -12.52 -22.84 3.74
CA LYS A 678 -13.38 -23.68 2.88
C LYS A 678 -14.00 -22.89 1.73
N ASP A 679 -14.40 -21.66 2.03
CA ASP A 679 -15.08 -20.77 1.12
C ASP A 679 -14.20 -20.25 -0.02
N ILE A 680 -12.97 -19.80 0.27
CA ILE A 680 -12.00 -19.39 -0.76
C ILE A 680 -11.53 -20.61 -1.55
N LEU A 681 -11.23 -21.71 -0.84
CA LEU A 681 -10.65 -22.90 -1.44
C LEU A 681 -11.57 -23.52 -2.49
N GLN A 682 -12.89 -23.50 -2.30
CA GLN A 682 -13.82 -23.98 -3.32
C GLN A 682 -13.72 -23.17 -4.62
N ILE A 683 -13.72 -21.84 -4.53
CA ILE A 683 -13.59 -20.94 -5.69
C ILE A 683 -12.26 -21.22 -6.42
N VAL A 684 -11.18 -21.32 -5.65
CA VAL A 684 -9.83 -21.55 -6.15
C VAL A 684 -9.67 -22.95 -6.78
N VAL A 685 -10.22 -23.99 -6.16
CA VAL A 685 -10.20 -25.38 -6.68
C VAL A 685 -10.93 -25.47 -8.01
N HIS A 686 -12.09 -24.81 -8.16
CA HIS A 686 -12.81 -24.76 -9.44
C HIS A 686 -12.01 -24.02 -10.51
N ALA A 687 -11.40 -22.88 -10.17
CA ALA A 687 -10.51 -22.18 -11.09
C ALA A 687 -9.36 -23.09 -11.58
N PHE A 688 -8.72 -23.85 -10.67
CA PHE A 688 -7.65 -24.77 -11.03
C PHE A 688 -8.10 -25.97 -11.86
N LEU A 689 -9.24 -26.57 -11.53
CA LEU A 689 -9.85 -27.65 -12.33
C LEU A 689 -10.00 -27.23 -13.78
N ARG A 690 -10.55 -26.04 -14.01
CA ARG A 690 -10.74 -25.46 -15.34
C ARG A 690 -9.42 -25.15 -16.04
N MET A 691 -8.42 -24.68 -15.30
CA MET A 691 -7.09 -24.41 -15.88
C MET A 691 -6.39 -25.69 -16.35
N LYS A 692 -6.61 -26.81 -15.67
CA LYS A 692 -6.08 -28.10 -16.11
C LYS A 692 -6.64 -28.52 -17.48
N GLU A 693 -7.90 -28.20 -17.77
CA GLU A 693 -8.55 -28.57 -19.04
C GLU A 693 -7.92 -27.88 -20.24
N VAL A 694 -7.50 -26.63 -20.04
CA VAL A 694 -6.77 -25.84 -21.03
C VAL A 694 -5.27 -26.16 -21.02
N GLY A 695 -4.86 -27.23 -20.33
CA GLY A 695 -3.49 -27.75 -20.31
C GLY A 695 -2.55 -26.99 -19.38
N LYS A 696 -3.05 -26.14 -18.48
CA LYS A 696 -2.22 -25.40 -17.52
C LYS A 696 -2.33 -25.99 -16.12
N LYS A 697 -1.19 -26.19 -15.47
CA LYS A 697 -1.11 -26.46 -14.03
C LYS A 697 -0.46 -25.27 -13.35
N PRO A 698 -1.23 -24.27 -12.88
CA PRO A 698 -0.66 -23.14 -12.18
C PRO A 698 -0.02 -23.57 -10.86
N LYS A 699 1.02 -22.86 -10.42
CA LYS A 699 1.63 -23.05 -9.10
C LYS A 699 0.93 -22.16 -8.08
N CYS A 700 0.84 -22.62 -6.82
CA CYS A 700 0.16 -21.88 -5.76
C CYS A 700 0.93 -21.95 -4.45
N VAL A 701 0.87 -20.86 -3.70
CA VAL A 701 1.39 -20.74 -2.35
C VAL A 701 0.29 -20.24 -1.43
N PHE A 702 0.02 -20.97 -0.35
CA PHE A 702 -0.90 -20.53 0.71
C PHE A 702 -0.14 -19.70 1.73
N VAL A 703 -0.66 -18.52 2.03
CA VAL A 703 -0.10 -17.59 3.00
C VAL A 703 -1.11 -17.37 4.12
N HIS A 704 -0.77 -17.84 5.31
CA HIS A 704 -1.57 -17.69 6.52
C HIS A 704 -1.10 -16.48 7.31
N GLN A 705 -1.94 -15.44 7.38
CA GLN A 705 -1.64 -14.18 8.06
C GLN A 705 -1.94 -14.25 9.56
N ASN A 706 -1.20 -13.47 10.34
CA ASN A 706 -1.32 -13.31 11.80
C ASN A 706 -1.05 -14.60 12.60
N VAL A 707 -0.12 -15.43 12.16
CA VAL A 707 0.31 -16.64 12.86
C VAL A 707 1.66 -16.40 13.51
N SER A 708 1.68 -16.22 14.84
CA SER A 708 2.87 -15.79 15.61
C SER A 708 3.53 -16.88 16.44
N ASP A 709 2.96 -18.09 16.51
CA ASP A 709 3.53 -19.19 17.31
C ASP A 709 4.74 -19.81 16.58
N VAL A 710 5.91 -19.82 17.21
CA VAL A 710 7.15 -20.44 16.69
C VAL A 710 6.92 -21.94 16.40
N SER A 711 6.04 -22.59 17.17
CA SER A 711 5.67 -23.98 16.96
C SER A 711 4.64 -24.19 15.84
N ALA A 712 4.13 -23.13 15.22
CA ALA A 712 3.21 -23.25 14.09
C ALA A 712 3.85 -24.08 12.96
N HIS A 713 5.14 -23.90 12.67
CA HIS A 713 5.77 -24.66 11.59
C HIS A 713 5.82 -26.18 11.86
N GLU A 714 6.03 -26.61 13.12
CA GLU A 714 6.09 -28.03 13.53
C GLU A 714 4.71 -28.65 13.85
N LYS A 715 3.84 -27.94 14.59
CA LYS A 715 2.49 -28.42 14.95
C LYS A 715 1.59 -28.55 13.72
N ASN A 716 1.86 -27.77 12.67
CA ASN A 716 1.04 -27.75 11.47
C ASN A 716 1.34 -28.91 10.50
N LEU A 717 2.19 -29.89 10.80
CA LEU A 717 2.28 -31.09 9.95
C LEU A 717 0.93 -31.82 9.91
N ARG A 718 0.19 -31.79 11.03
CA ARG A 718 -1.20 -32.29 11.10
C ARG A 718 -2.17 -31.39 10.33
N ASP A 719 -2.03 -30.07 10.46
CA ASP A 719 -2.94 -29.12 9.82
C ASP A 719 -2.71 -28.99 8.31
N ARG A 720 -1.47 -29.16 7.83
CA ARG A 720 -1.12 -29.30 6.41
C ARG A 720 -1.74 -30.56 5.80
N LYS A 721 -1.69 -31.68 6.53
CA LYS A 721 -2.38 -32.92 6.12
C LYS A 721 -3.89 -32.72 6.08
N LEU A 722 -4.46 -32.10 7.10
CA LEU A 722 -5.89 -31.79 7.16
C LEU A 722 -6.32 -30.85 6.03
N LEU A 723 -5.52 -29.82 5.73
CA LEU A 723 -5.75 -28.90 4.62
C LEU A 723 -5.72 -29.64 3.28
N LEU A 724 -4.73 -30.50 3.06
CA LEU A 724 -4.64 -31.31 1.85
C LEU A 724 -5.81 -32.29 1.72
N GLU A 725 -6.24 -32.92 2.82
CA GLU A 725 -7.44 -33.77 2.84
C GLU A 725 -8.69 -32.97 2.45
N GLN A 726 -8.88 -31.78 3.04
CA GLN A 726 -9.99 -30.88 2.68
C GLN A 726 -9.92 -30.44 1.21
N LEU A 727 -8.74 -30.11 0.70
CA LEU A 727 -8.53 -29.76 -0.70
C LEU A 727 -8.88 -30.94 -1.62
N ASN A 728 -8.50 -32.15 -1.25
CA ASN A 728 -8.85 -33.36 -2.01
C ASN A 728 -10.36 -33.60 -2.02
N GLU A 729 -11.03 -33.45 -0.89
CA GLU A 729 -12.50 -33.58 -0.79
C GLU A 729 -13.22 -32.53 -1.67
N MET A 730 -12.78 -31.27 -1.62
CA MET A 730 -13.32 -30.21 -2.46
C MET A 730 -13.05 -30.47 -3.94
N THR A 731 -11.85 -30.93 -4.28
CA THR A 731 -11.48 -31.27 -5.66
C THR A 731 -12.38 -32.37 -6.19
N GLN A 732 -12.65 -33.42 -5.40
CA GLN A 732 -13.57 -34.50 -5.79
C GLN A 732 -15.01 -34.00 -5.97
N ALA A 733 -15.48 -33.12 -5.09
CA ALA A 733 -16.82 -32.54 -5.20
C ALA A 733 -16.95 -31.68 -6.47
N ALA A 734 -15.98 -30.80 -6.71
CA ALA A 734 -15.93 -29.93 -7.88
C ALA A 734 -15.78 -30.73 -9.19
N ALA A 735 -14.92 -31.76 -9.18
CA ALA A 735 -14.74 -32.69 -10.28
C ALA A 735 -16.05 -33.44 -10.64
N LYS A 736 -16.81 -33.90 -9.64
CA LYS A 736 -18.13 -34.53 -9.88
C LYS A 736 -19.12 -33.57 -10.52
N MET A 737 -19.16 -32.32 -10.04
CA MET A 737 -20.05 -31.29 -10.60
C MET A 737 -19.74 -31.01 -12.08
N GLU A 738 -18.47 -30.94 -12.43
CA GLU A 738 -18.02 -30.68 -13.80
C GLU A 738 -17.98 -31.96 -14.68
N LYS A 739 -18.43 -33.11 -14.15
CA LYS A 739 -18.43 -34.44 -14.79
C LYS A 739 -17.02 -34.97 -15.14
N LYS A 740 -16.05 -34.71 -14.28
CA LYS A 740 -14.61 -35.02 -14.44
C LYS A 740 -14.05 -35.84 -13.28
N GLU A 741 -14.71 -36.95 -12.97
CA GLU A 741 -14.40 -37.82 -11.82
C GLU A 741 -12.99 -38.45 -11.83
N GLU A 742 -12.23 -38.26 -12.90
CA GLU A 742 -10.82 -38.62 -13.03
C GLU A 742 -9.90 -37.84 -12.09
N ASN A 743 -10.27 -36.62 -11.67
CA ASN A 743 -9.53 -35.82 -10.71
C ASN A 743 -9.91 -36.22 -9.27
N LYS A 744 -8.99 -36.84 -8.53
CA LYS A 744 -9.25 -37.38 -7.19
C LYS A 744 -8.49 -36.66 -6.08
N SER A 745 -7.40 -35.98 -6.43
CA SER A 745 -6.56 -35.21 -5.52
C SER A 745 -6.33 -33.79 -6.04
N PHE A 746 -6.07 -32.87 -5.14
CA PHE A 746 -5.72 -31.49 -5.45
C PHE A 746 -4.43 -31.39 -6.28
N THR A 747 -3.48 -32.29 -6.04
CA THR A 747 -2.25 -32.41 -6.84
C THR A 747 -2.50 -32.89 -8.27
N ASP A 748 -3.68 -33.46 -8.57
CA ASP A 748 -4.03 -33.79 -9.95
C ASP A 748 -4.28 -32.54 -10.77
N VAL A 749 -4.86 -31.50 -10.16
CA VAL A 749 -5.27 -30.24 -10.79
C VAL A 749 -4.21 -29.14 -10.69
N MET A 750 -3.26 -29.29 -9.77
CA MET A 750 -2.34 -28.21 -9.41
C MET A 750 -0.96 -28.73 -9.00
N GLU A 751 0.10 -27.97 -9.29
CA GLU A 751 1.46 -28.26 -8.79
C GLU A 751 1.63 -27.72 -7.37
N TYR A 752 1.31 -28.56 -6.37
CA TYR A 752 1.36 -28.19 -4.96
C TYR A 752 2.25 -29.13 -4.15
N SER A 753 3.08 -28.55 -3.28
CA SER A 753 3.88 -29.27 -2.29
C SER A 753 3.40 -28.87 -0.89
N PRO A 754 2.92 -29.80 -0.05
CA PRO A 754 2.54 -29.49 1.32
C PRO A 754 3.68 -28.93 2.17
N ASP A 755 4.92 -29.28 1.85
CA ASP A 755 6.10 -28.89 2.62
C ASP A 755 6.56 -27.47 2.30
N THR A 756 6.47 -27.05 1.04
CA THR A 756 6.95 -25.73 0.59
C THR A 756 5.83 -24.75 0.24
N GLY A 757 4.60 -25.24 0.09
CA GLY A 757 3.45 -24.47 -0.39
C GLY A 757 2.64 -23.77 0.70
N ASN A 758 3.03 -23.84 1.99
CA ASN A 758 2.34 -23.17 3.09
C ASN A 758 3.29 -22.28 3.88
N TRP A 759 2.96 -20.99 3.98
CA TRP A 759 3.73 -19.97 4.67
C TRP A 759 2.90 -19.35 5.79
N TYR A 760 3.51 -19.19 6.96
CA TYR A 760 2.88 -18.64 8.14
C TYR A 760 3.57 -17.32 8.47
N ILE A 761 2.83 -16.22 8.31
CA ILE A 761 3.37 -14.87 8.47
C ILE A 761 2.82 -14.29 9.79
N PRO A 762 3.67 -13.73 10.66
CA PRO A 762 3.22 -13.13 11.92
C PRO A 762 2.40 -11.87 11.67
N GLY A 763 1.87 -11.26 12.74
CA GLY A 763 1.12 -10.00 12.60
C GLY A 763 2.03 -8.84 12.14
N LEU A 764 1.49 -7.96 11.30
CA LEU A 764 2.20 -6.79 10.76
C LEU A 764 2.73 -5.85 11.85
N TRP A 765 1.98 -5.65 12.93
CA TRP A 765 2.32 -4.70 14.00
C TRP A 765 2.92 -5.41 15.20
N ASN A 766 4.01 -4.87 15.74
CA ASN A 766 4.56 -5.28 17.03
C ASN A 766 3.92 -4.47 18.16
N GLY A 767 2.72 -4.88 18.58
CA GLY A 767 1.91 -4.20 19.60
C GLY A 767 0.61 -3.62 19.03
N ASN A 768 0.03 -2.65 19.75
CA ASN A 768 -1.26 -2.06 19.37
C ASN A 768 -1.04 -0.71 18.66
N PRO A 769 -1.52 -0.55 17.40
CA PRO A 769 -1.56 0.75 16.74
C PRO A 769 -2.31 1.81 17.58
N PRO A 770 -1.96 3.11 17.47
CA PRO A 770 -1.21 3.71 16.36
C PRO A 770 0.30 3.90 16.60
N MET A 771 0.79 3.65 17.81
CA MET A 771 2.21 3.77 18.16
C MET A 771 3.01 2.47 18.02
N ALA A 772 2.39 1.38 17.54
CA ALA A 772 3.09 0.14 17.27
C ALA A 772 3.99 0.28 16.01
N PRO A 773 5.26 -0.15 16.07
CA PRO A 773 6.10 -0.29 14.87
C PRO A 773 5.73 -1.55 14.08
N VAL A 774 6.15 -1.59 12.81
CA VAL A 774 6.11 -2.81 12.01
C VAL A 774 6.95 -3.90 12.68
N ASN A 775 6.44 -5.12 12.68
CA ASN A 775 7.10 -6.29 13.24
C ASN A 775 8.25 -6.74 12.33
N ALA A 776 9.48 -6.78 12.86
CA ALA A 776 10.64 -7.25 12.10
C ALA A 776 10.45 -8.69 11.59
N GLY A 777 9.82 -9.57 12.39
CA GLY A 777 9.53 -10.95 11.98
C GLY A 777 8.51 -11.03 10.83
N TYR A 778 7.64 -10.03 10.66
CA TYR A 778 6.77 -9.94 9.48
C TYR A 778 7.61 -9.65 8.24
N SER A 779 8.46 -8.63 8.30
CA SER A 779 9.32 -8.24 7.19
C SER A 779 10.26 -9.38 6.77
N GLU A 780 10.86 -10.08 7.73
CA GLU A 780 11.73 -11.23 7.47
C GLU A 780 10.96 -12.40 6.82
N ALA A 781 9.79 -12.77 7.36
CA ALA A 781 8.97 -13.84 6.78
C ALA A 781 8.48 -13.50 5.36
N VAL A 782 8.13 -12.24 5.09
CA VAL A 782 7.74 -11.78 3.75
C VAL A 782 8.94 -11.78 2.80
N TYR A 783 10.12 -11.42 3.28
CA TYR A 783 11.36 -11.46 2.50
C TYR A 783 11.74 -12.90 2.11
N GLU A 784 11.65 -13.85 3.05
CA GLU A 784 11.88 -15.28 2.74
C GLU A 784 10.82 -15.84 1.78
N LEU A 785 9.55 -15.42 1.91
CA LEU A 785 8.51 -15.75 0.94
C LEU A 785 8.83 -15.17 -0.45
N LYS A 786 9.36 -13.94 -0.54
CA LYS A 786 9.81 -13.34 -1.81
C LYS A 786 10.86 -14.23 -2.48
N LYS A 787 11.91 -14.62 -1.73
CA LYS A 787 12.97 -15.51 -2.23
C LYS A 787 12.39 -16.81 -2.76
N HIS A 788 11.49 -17.42 -2.00
CA HIS A 788 10.84 -18.66 -2.39
C HIS A 788 10.03 -18.52 -3.69
N ILE A 789 9.24 -17.46 -3.84
CA ILE A 789 8.47 -17.20 -5.06
C ILE A 789 9.40 -17.03 -6.27
N ILE A 790 10.49 -16.27 -6.11
CA ILE A 790 11.46 -16.08 -7.21
C ILE A 790 12.13 -17.41 -7.58
N GLN A 791 12.46 -18.26 -6.61
CA GLN A 791 12.99 -19.61 -6.85
C GLN A 791 11.96 -20.52 -7.56
N LEU A 792 10.68 -20.47 -7.16
CA LEU A 792 9.61 -21.24 -7.80
C LEU A 792 9.43 -20.87 -9.27
N LEU A 793 9.57 -19.59 -9.58
CA LEU A 793 9.53 -19.05 -10.94
C LEU A 793 10.75 -19.50 -11.76
N GLY A 794 11.96 -19.48 -11.20
CA GLY A 794 13.16 -19.97 -11.88
C GLY A 794 13.13 -21.48 -12.18
N ASN A 795 12.46 -22.26 -11.34
CA ASN A 795 12.30 -23.72 -11.51
C ASN A 795 11.10 -24.10 -12.40
N CYS A 796 10.42 -23.14 -13.06
CA CYS A 796 9.28 -23.45 -13.90
C CYS A 796 9.74 -23.97 -15.27
N GLU A 797 9.32 -25.20 -15.63
CA GLU A 797 9.56 -25.75 -16.98
C GLU A 797 8.78 -24.99 -18.07
N SER A 798 7.73 -24.26 -17.69
CA SER A 798 6.99 -23.38 -18.60
C SER A 798 7.85 -22.18 -18.99
N SER A 799 8.16 -22.03 -20.27
CA SER A 799 8.86 -20.86 -20.79
C SER A 799 8.09 -19.57 -20.49
N ALA A 800 8.78 -18.54 -20.00
CA ALA A 800 8.23 -17.19 -19.86
C ALA A 800 7.52 -16.77 -21.17
N LYS A 801 6.31 -16.21 -21.04
CA LYS A 801 5.45 -15.90 -22.18
C LYS A 801 5.87 -14.56 -22.79
N ASP A 802 5.75 -14.41 -24.10
CA ASP A 802 5.83 -13.08 -24.72
C ASP A 802 4.60 -12.25 -24.29
N ILE A 803 4.76 -10.92 -24.19
CA ILE A 803 3.65 -10.00 -23.91
C ILE A 803 2.49 -10.19 -24.91
N LEU A 804 2.78 -10.48 -26.18
CA LEU A 804 1.76 -10.73 -27.20
C LEU A 804 1.03 -12.06 -26.98
N ASP A 805 1.76 -13.12 -26.60
CA ASP A 805 1.15 -14.40 -26.23
C ASP A 805 0.26 -14.24 -24.99
N PHE A 806 0.70 -13.44 -24.01
CA PHE A 806 -0.08 -13.10 -22.83
C PHE A 806 -1.37 -12.34 -23.19
N LYS A 807 -1.29 -11.36 -24.09
CA LYS A 807 -2.45 -10.62 -24.62
C LYS A 807 -3.45 -11.56 -25.29
N GLU A 808 -2.99 -12.43 -26.17
CA GLU A 808 -3.84 -13.41 -26.87
C GLU A 808 -4.49 -14.36 -25.86
N TRP A 809 -3.69 -14.90 -24.93
CA TRP A 809 -4.17 -15.76 -23.86
C TRP A 809 -5.23 -15.07 -22.99
N MET A 810 -5.00 -13.83 -22.58
CA MET A 810 -5.95 -13.04 -21.79
C MET A 810 -7.27 -12.84 -22.54
N THR A 811 -7.19 -12.51 -23.82
CA THR A 811 -8.39 -12.33 -24.66
C THR A 811 -9.19 -13.63 -24.79
N SER A 812 -8.51 -14.75 -25.06
CA SER A 812 -9.14 -16.07 -25.19
C SER A 812 -9.74 -16.52 -23.85
N LEU A 813 -9.00 -16.36 -22.75
CA LEU A 813 -9.44 -16.76 -21.42
C LEU A 813 -10.66 -15.94 -20.98
N TRP A 814 -10.64 -14.62 -21.12
CA TRP A 814 -11.79 -13.78 -20.78
C TRP A 814 -13.01 -14.09 -21.65
N THR A 815 -12.80 -14.35 -22.94
CA THR A 815 -13.89 -14.79 -23.83
C THR A 815 -14.51 -16.11 -23.34
N ALA A 816 -13.69 -17.08 -22.94
CA ALA A 816 -14.18 -18.32 -22.35
C ALA A 816 -14.94 -18.09 -21.03
N VAL A 817 -14.42 -17.25 -20.14
CA VAL A 817 -15.10 -16.90 -18.87
C VAL A 817 -16.47 -16.25 -19.11
N LYS A 818 -16.64 -15.45 -20.17
CA LYS A 818 -17.95 -14.88 -20.55
C LYS A 818 -18.95 -15.93 -21.05
N HIS A 819 -18.48 -16.98 -21.73
CA HIS A 819 -19.31 -18.10 -22.17
C HIS A 819 -19.77 -19.00 -21.02
N GLU A 820 -19.02 -19.05 -19.93
CA GLU A 820 -19.36 -19.86 -18.77
C GLU A 820 -20.60 -19.32 -18.06
N ASN A 821 -21.57 -20.21 -17.86
CA ASN A 821 -22.65 -19.98 -16.91
C ASN A 821 -22.20 -20.58 -15.58
N PHE A 822 -21.90 -19.73 -14.60
CA PHE A 822 -21.57 -20.15 -13.24
C PHE A 822 -22.87 -20.55 -12.51
N ILE A 823 -23.50 -21.65 -12.94
CA ILE A 823 -24.88 -22.05 -12.60
C ILE A 823 -25.12 -22.25 -11.08
N PHE A 824 -24.08 -22.36 -10.25
CA PHE A 824 -24.25 -22.67 -8.83
C PHE A 824 -23.60 -21.65 -7.89
N SER A 825 -24.39 -21.16 -6.92
CA SER A 825 -23.83 -20.60 -5.69
C SER A 825 -23.27 -21.75 -4.85
N PHE A 826 -21.95 -21.79 -4.71
CA PHE A 826 -21.21 -22.89 -4.10
C PHE A 826 -21.40 -23.04 -2.57
N ARG A 827 -22.42 -22.40 -1.98
CA ARG A 827 -22.61 -22.31 -0.53
C ARG A 827 -22.86 -23.64 0.20
N ASN A 828 -23.03 -24.76 -0.49
CA ASN A 828 -23.07 -26.06 0.15
C ASN A 828 -22.84 -27.19 -0.86
N SER A 829 -21.75 -27.94 -0.72
CA SER A 829 -21.58 -29.23 -1.40
C SER A 829 -22.77 -30.16 -1.15
N LEU A 830 -23.44 -30.02 0.00
CA LEU A 830 -24.71 -30.66 0.35
C LEU A 830 -25.89 -30.24 -0.55
N VAL A 831 -26.00 -28.96 -0.89
CA VAL A 831 -27.08 -28.43 -1.74
C VAL A 831 -26.86 -28.88 -3.18
N ALA A 832 -25.61 -28.85 -3.62
CA ALA A 832 -25.25 -29.37 -4.93
C ALA A 832 -25.43 -30.88 -5.06
N ASP A 833 -25.03 -31.67 -4.05
CA ASP A 833 -25.27 -33.12 -4.03
C ASP A 833 -26.78 -33.41 -4.01
N ALA A 834 -27.57 -32.67 -3.22
CA ALA A 834 -29.02 -32.77 -3.22
C ALA A 834 -29.66 -32.42 -4.57
N TYR A 835 -29.19 -31.35 -5.22
CA TYR A 835 -29.65 -30.95 -6.56
C TYR A 835 -29.27 -31.97 -7.63
N MET A 836 -28.04 -32.50 -7.59
CA MET A 836 -27.57 -33.50 -8.55
C MET A 836 -28.36 -34.82 -8.41
N ARG A 837 -28.69 -35.22 -7.17
CA ARG A 837 -29.62 -36.33 -6.91
C ARG A 837 -31.01 -36.06 -7.44
N LEU A 838 -31.52 -34.84 -7.27
CA LEU A 838 -32.82 -34.42 -7.82
C LEU A 838 -32.83 -34.48 -9.36
N CYS A 839 -31.79 -33.95 -10.03
CA CYS A 839 -31.65 -34.03 -11.49
C CYS A 839 -31.58 -35.48 -11.98
N THR A 840 -30.90 -36.36 -11.23
CA THR A 840 -30.81 -37.78 -11.57
C THR A 840 -32.19 -38.46 -11.53
N GLU A 841 -32.96 -38.20 -10.47
CA GLU A 841 -34.34 -38.72 -10.35
C GLU A 841 -35.28 -38.07 -11.39
N PHE A 842 -35.13 -36.78 -11.66
CA PHE A 842 -35.92 -36.09 -12.68
C PHE A 842 -35.67 -36.66 -14.09
N ASN A 843 -34.41 -36.84 -14.48
CA ASN A 843 -34.05 -37.44 -15.77
C ASN A 843 -34.60 -38.87 -15.90
N LYS A 844 -34.60 -39.63 -14.80
CA LYS A 844 -35.19 -40.97 -14.74
C LYS A 844 -36.70 -40.91 -14.94
N TRP A 845 -37.41 -39.99 -14.29
CA TRP A 845 -38.85 -39.79 -14.49
C TRP A 845 -39.17 -39.33 -15.92
N GLU A 846 -38.38 -38.42 -16.48
CA GLU A 846 -38.53 -37.96 -17.85
C GLU A 846 -38.36 -39.11 -18.85
N TRP A 847 -37.35 -39.96 -18.65
CA TRP A 847 -37.10 -41.12 -19.50
C TRP A 847 -38.24 -42.15 -19.40
N GLU A 848 -38.70 -42.48 -18.19
CA GLU A 848 -39.85 -43.37 -17.99
C GLU A 848 -41.12 -42.80 -18.64
N PHE A 849 -41.38 -41.50 -18.49
CA PHE A 849 -42.51 -40.84 -19.13
C PHE A 849 -42.42 -40.89 -20.66
N LYS A 850 -41.25 -40.55 -21.24
CA LYS A 850 -40.99 -40.65 -22.69
C LYS A 850 -41.22 -42.06 -23.20
N LYS A 851 -40.76 -43.08 -22.47
CA LYS A 851 -40.96 -44.49 -22.82
C LYS A 851 -42.43 -44.89 -22.82
N VAL A 852 -43.20 -44.47 -21.81
CA VAL A 852 -44.64 -44.72 -21.72
C VAL A 852 -45.38 -44.02 -22.87
N MET A 853 -45.06 -42.75 -23.14
CA MET A 853 -45.66 -41.98 -24.24
C MET A 853 -45.33 -42.58 -25.60
N TYR A 854 -44.10 -43.01 -25.82
CA TYR A 854 -43.69 -43.68 -27.05
C TYR A 854 -44.47 -44.98 -27.23
N THR A 855 -44.53 -45.83 -26.20
CA THR A 855 -45.28 -47.09 -26.22
C THR A 855 -46.77 -46.86 -26.50
N TRP A 856 -47.36 -45.83 -25.88
CA TRP A 856 -48.76 -45.45 -26.13
C TRP A 856 -48.96 -44.99 -27.58
N ALA A 857 -48.08 -44.13 -28.09
CA ALA A 857 -48.14 -43.62 -29.46
C ALA A 857 -48.01 -44.75 -30.49
N THR A 858 -47.04 -45.65 -30.33
CA THR A 858 -46.86 -46.80 -31.22
C THR A 858 -48.08 -47.73 -31.20
N ASN A 859 -48.67 -47.97 -30.02
CA ASN A 859 -49.89 -48.77 -29.89
C ASN A 859 -51.10 -48.09 -30.55
N ALA A 860 -51.22 -46.77 -30.44
CA ALA A 860 -52.27 -45.99 -31.08
C ALA A 860 -52.12 -46.00 -32.61
N GLU A 861 -50.91 -45.75 -33.13
CA GLU A 861 -50.60 -45.87 -34.57
C GLU A 861 -50.89 -47.27 -35.10
N THR A 862 -50.52 -48.31 -34.36
CA THR A 862 -50.80 -49.70 -34.73
C THR A 862 -52.30 -49.99 -34.78
N LYS A 863 -53.08 -49.44 -33.84
CA LYS A 863 -54.55 -49.58 -33.86
C LYS A 863 -55.18 -48.82 -35.04
N ILE A 864 -54.70 -47.63 -35.36
CA ILE A 864 -55.19 -46.83 -36.49
C ILE A 864 -54.82 -47.50 -37.82
N SER A 865 -53.61 -48.05 -37.95
CA SER A 865 -53.15 -48.72 -39.17
C SER A 865 -53.81 -50.08 -39.43
N ASN A 866 -54.45 -50.67 -38.40
CA ASN A 866 -55.20 -51.92 -38.48
C ASN A 866 -56.73 -51.69 -38.66
N PHE A 867 -57.17 -50.44 -38.77
CA PHE A 867 -58.49 -50.02 -39.24
C PHE A 867 -58.38 -49.58 -40.71
#